data_AF-A0A1F0VUA1-F1
#
_entry.id   AF-A0A1F0VUA1-F1
#
_cell.length_a   1.000
_cell.length_b   1.000
_cell.length_c   1.000
_cell.angle_alpha   90.00
_cell.angle_beta   90.00
_cell.angle_gamma   90.00
#
_symmetry.space_group_name_H-M   'P 1'
#
loop_
_entity.id
_entity.type
_entity.pdbx_description
1 polymer ?
#
loop_
_entity_poly.entity_id
_entity_poly.type
_entity_poly.pdbx_seq_one_letter_code
_entity_poly.pdbx_strand_id
1 'polypeptide(L)'
;MKTRFMGVAAALIAALALVFGVAVPGALPSLPAPTAQAQTQATTIPVSPAKHDFSNLNARPDPTFEFTVGADATVTSLEFTVSGMSWVQGYKLEINGTSIPPQFSPSDGTRQNFTIAHNGLNISVEKGDVVRLTPDFTAPKVTGSVSVALRGTTSTTTEPEPQPEPQPDPEPEPGTSVTPAAPTAVDPATAPTCVEKGYINIPDIKGVDYFIGGERKQAGQHFYEGKKATVKVTAKPQEGYQFAADAEAEWSFDFSGAVKDCSDSSENPKPPAVEGRHFDAIGHDFAVKADPVDPTKSNAFTAKVTEESHMKYATVRIETDATFLDPQKYNLTLDQIEPGVTLQKRNVNIGNGVITMDVVPVKDGKPVDSAVVPKDAVFTFTNNLSENKNLKVTLDVYGEKKSEPKPPPIISPPDGAKWVHGRVDNPPMPQRCGLRIAVVADLSTSLRYADTNGFEASKKAANAFIDSLQGTPAELGIYNFASGGPANQAGTTHGQNPPYISMLSEQGVQRAKEVVNNWSYNANNSATNWEAGLRQVKDHDYDVVYFITDGMPTTSSTIKSKGIGGEFVQASALNDAIKAANELKAAGTRVVPIMVDLTLGGNTGKDWVVEQDYVLKDIKRIGLNAEVPQQPGVYYRINSGIQGAREANYNDKERKGTNESGELIMANLERAAKLAPNRALQVFERLPNGRSVTVTSDMSRWTYGARGVKTMGEDISGTGDTVRVSNYSNLAEQMKTIAQDVTTRCNGVVTVKKRIVDENGKVLEDGAPGWDFTLSTGGQDIIDPGNGELVRRSLKATSSADRDLGTASWNIMSEQEQQLTLVETQQPGFNLYKRNDKNAVCTETRDGVTKPVEVTNDGEFGFKVKMSEKDKKLSSVSCVVDNYKQPETPPGKLTFKKAQYDGDKIVEMSGLGGATFKIYPSKGGQPDYSAGELYTIEPGKESIEVKTTGTFFLVETKAPKGLNLLAQPVEFQISVDEQTKQYKISAVSTSSGQIQVSGQGDKMILQVADTTAGKLPKTGGYGVALVGLVGAVLAGAGLLLGRRKTA
;
A
#
# COMPACT_ATOMS: atom_id res chain seq x y z
N MET A 1 3.74 -58.18 48.85
CA MET A 1 2.64 -58.34 47.87
C MET A 1 2.67 -57.13 46.95
N LYS A 2 3.13 -57.31 45.69
CA LYS A 2 2.36 -57.24 44.43
C LYS A 2 1.63 -55.89 44.25
N THR A 3 1.82 -55.06 43.21
CA THR A 3 2.45 -55.15 41.86
C THR A 3 2.45 -53.69 41.33
N ARG A 4 3.56 -53.03 40.96
CA ARG A 4 4.45 -53.12 39.77
C ARG A 4 3.88 -52.55 38.46
N PHE A 5 4.60 -51.76 37.64
CA PHE A 5 5.80 -50.89 37.77
C PHE A 5 6.01 -50.19 36.38
N MET A 6 6.67 -49.04 36.42
CA MET A 6 7.34 -48.17 35.42
C MET A 6 7.64 -48.67 33.97
N GLY A 7 7.50 -47.75 32.99
CA GLY A 7 8.59 -46.91 32.45
C GLY A 7 9.59 -47.45 31.40
N VAL A 8 9.72 -46.68 30.32
CA VAL A 8 10.93 -46.23 29.56
C VAL A 8 11.87 -47.27 28.90
N ALA A 9 12.28 -46.92 27.67
CA ALA A 9 13.61 -47.04 27.04
C ALA A 9 13.75 -47.95 25.81
N ALA A 10 14.49 -47.40 24.84
CA ALA A 10 14.85 -47.93 23.53
C ALA A 10 15.96 -48.99 23.55
N ALA A 11 16.08 -49.79 22.48
CA ALA A 11 17.34 -50.08 21.76
C ALA A 11 17.14 -51.09 20.60
N LEU A 12 17.92 -50.88 19.52
CA LEU A 12 18.11 -51.70 18.32
C LEU A 12 18.63 -53.14 18.59
N ILE A 13 18.47 -54.05 17.61
CA ILE A 13 19.56 -54.83 16.94
C ILE A 13 19.06 -55.50 15.64
N ALA A 14 19.99 -55.62 14.70
CA ALA A 14 19.92 -56.02 13.29
C ALA A 14 19.83 -57.53 12.97
N ALA A 15 19.62 -57.90 11.70
CA ALA A 15 20.54 -58.76 10.90
C ALA A 15 20.06 -59.04 9.44
N LEU A 16 21.03 -59.02 8.52
CA LEU A 16 21.00 -59.42 7.09
C LEU A 16 20.94 -60.95 6.87
N ALA A 17 20.45 -61.38 5.69
CA ALA A 17 21.12 -62.41 4.86
C ALA A 17 20.62 -62.44 3.39
N LEU A 18 21.57 -62.50 2.46
CA LEU A 18 21.48 -62.58 0.98
C LEU A 18 21.33 -64.03 0.47
N VAL A 19 20.67 -64.25 -0.68
CA VAL A 19 21.09 -65.25 -1.70
C VAL A 19 20.75 -64.76 -3.14
N PHE A 20 21.73 -64.92 -4.02
CA PHE A 20 21.78 -64.61 -5.47
C PHE A 20 20.88 -65.50 -6.36
N GLY A 21 20.47 -65.00 -7.54
CA GLY A 21 19.87 -65.83 -8.59
C GLY A 21 19.48 -65.09 -9.89
N VAL A 22 20.44 -65.06 -10.82
CA VAL A 22 20.50 -64.61 -12.23
C VAL A 22 19.24 -64.80 -13.13
N ALA A 23 19.02 -63.82 -14.04
CA ALA A 23 18.61 -63.94 -15.46
C ALA A 23 17.36 -63.14 -15.92
N VAL A 24 17.62 -62.08 -16.68
CA VAL A 24 16.76 -61.31 -17.63
C VAL A 24 16.60 -62.13 -18.94
N PRO A 25 15.65 -61.91 -19.91
CA PRO A 25 14.65 -60.84 -20.12
C PRO A 25 13.20 -61.32 -20.39
N GLY A 26 12.22 -60.42 -20.28
CA GLY A 26 10.86 -60.62 -20.80
C GLY A 26 9.95 -59.43 -20.51
N ALA A 27 9.34 -58.86 -21.55
CA ALA A 27 8.79 -57.50 -21.55
C ALA A 27 7.36 -57.36 -20.96
N LEU A 28 7.11 -56.12 -20.46
CA LEU A 28 5.85 -55.40 -20.18
C LEU A 28 5.02 -55.77 -18.92
N PRO A 29 4.30 -54.81 -18.27
CA PRO A 29 4.14 -53.37 -18.53
C PRO A 29 4.57 -52.47 -17.35
N SER A 30 5.14 -51.30 -17.65
CA SER A 30 5.31 -50.23 -16.65
C SER A 30 3.95 -49.60 -16.35
N LEU A 31 3.50 -49.74 -15.11
CA LEU A 31 2.46 -48.91 -14.52
C LEU A 31 2.95 -47.45 -14.47
N PRO A 32 2.09 -46.45 -14.76
CA PRO A 32 2.50 -45.06 -14.76
C PRO A 32 2.86 -44.62 -13.34
N ALA A 33 4.05 -44.04 -13.19
CA ALA A 33 4.37 -43.20 -12.05
C ALA A 33 3.33 -42.06 -11.96
N PRO A 34 2.95 -41.61 -10.75
CA PRO A 34 2.05 -40.49 -10.60
C PRO A 34 2.73 -39.25 -11.20
N THR A 35 2.22 -38.80 -12.34
CA THR A 35 2.52 -37.48 -12.88
C THR A 35 2.04 -36.45 -11.87
N ALA A 36 2.99 -35.79 -11.20
CA ALA A 36 2.72 -34.49 -10.60
C ALA A 36 2.30 -33.55 -11.74
N GLN A 37 1.00 -33.32 -11.88
CA GLN A 37 0.50 -32.20 -12.68
C GLN A 37 0.83 -30.93 -11.91
N ALA A 38 1.96 -30.32 -12.23
CA ALA A 38 2.15 -28.90 -11.97
C ALA A 38 1.08 -28.16 -12.80
N GLN A 39 -0.01 -27.72 -12.17
CA GLN A 39 -0.88 -26.71 -12.76
C GLN A 39 -0.12 -25.37 -12.68
N THR A 40 0.77 -25.14 -13.64
CA THR A 40 1.28 -23.79 -13.93
C THR A 40 0.09 -22.93 -14.31
N GLN A 41 -0.23 -21.93 -13.48
CA GLN A 41 -1.25 -20.94 -13.81
C GLN A 41 -0.83 -20.22 -15.10
N ALA A 42 -1.68 -20.30 -16.13
CA ALA A 42 -1.43 -19.62 -17.40
C ALA A 42 -1.42 -18.11 -17.16
N THR A 43 -0.28 -17.47 -17.39
CA THR A 43 -0.10 -16.02 -17.29
C THR A 43 -0.54 -15.35 -18.59
N THR A 44 -0.97 -14.10 -18.51
CA THR A 44 -1.30 -13.30 -19.71
C THR A 44 -0.02 -12.95 -20.44
N ILE A 45 0.06 -13.31 -21.72
CA ILE A 45 1.19 -12.94 -22.58
C ILE A 45 0.84 -11.58 -23.21
N PRO A 46 1.68 -10.54 -23.03
CA PRO A 46 1.41 -9.22 -23.57
C PRO A 46 1.36 -9.24 -25.10
N VAL A 47 0.46 -8.47 -25.70
CA VAL A 47 0.39 -8.24 -27.16
C VAL A 47 0.27 -6.75 -27.47
N SER A 48 0.87 -6.31 -28.57
CA SER A 48 0.85 -4.91 -29.01
C SER A 48 0.49 -4.81 -30.51
N PRO A 49 -0.49 -3.95 -30.89
CA PRO A 49 -1.42 -3.27 -30.01
C PRO A 49 -2.39 -4.27 -29.35
N ALA A 50 -2.98 -3.96 -28.20
CA ALA A 50 -3.96 -4.86 -27.56
C ALA A 50 -5.32 -4.92 -28.30
N LYS A 51 -5.61 -3.91 -29.12
CA LYS A 51 -6.87 -3.73 -29.85
C LYS A 51 -6.64 -2.88 -31.10
N HIS A 52 -7.34 -3.25 -32.19
CA HIS A 52 -7.48 -2.46 -33.40
C HIS A 52 -8.90 -1.92 -33.51
N ASP A 53 -9.05 -0.59 -33.51
CA ASP A 53 -10.31 0.10 -33.81
C ASP A 53 -10.32 0.52 -35.28
N PHE A 54 -11.45 0.30 -35.98
CA PHE A 54 -11.59 0.67 -37.39
C PHE A 54 -12.96 1.26 -37.69
N SER A 55 -12.98 2.26 -38.58
CA SER A 55 -14.20 2.94 -39.03
C SER A 55 -14.22 3.07 -40.54
N ASN A 56 -15.34 2.69 -41.17
CA ASN A 56 -15.52 2.73 -42.62
C ASN A 56 -14.43 1.98 -43.42
N LEU A 57 -13.89 0.91 -42.82
CA LEU A 57 -12.83 0.07 -43.37
C LEU A 57 -13.35 -0.66 -44.62
N ASN A 58 -12.54 -0.69 -45.67
CA ASN A 58 -12.84 -1.48 -46.86
C ASN A 58 -12.54 -2.95 -46.58
N ALA A 59 -13.56 -3.81 -46.55
CA ALA A 59 -13.42 -5.23 -46.29
C ALA A 59 -13.39 -6.09 -47.57
N ARG A 60 -12.98 -5.49 -48.70
CA ARG A 60 -12.76 -6.20 -49.97
C ARG A 60 -11.40 -5.80 -50.57
N PRO A 61 -10.35 -6.64 -50.43
CA PRO A 61 -10.32 -7.94 -49.74
C PRO A 61 -10.46 -7.82 -48.21
N ASP A 62 -10.71 -8.95 -47.53
CA ASP A 62 -10.86 -9.01 -46.06
C ASP A 62 -9.63 -8.41 -45.35
N PRO A 63 -9.84 -7.60 -44.30
CA PRO A 63 -8.75 -6.95 -43.59
C PRO A 63 -8.08 -7.91 -42.60
N THR A 64 -6.75 -7.94 -42.61
CA THR A 64 -5.94 -8.66 -41.63
C THR A 64 -5.46 -7.71 -40.53
N PHE A 65 -5.72 -8.08 -39.27
CA PHE A 65 -5.25 -7.39 -38.08
C PHE A 65 -4.08 -8.15 -37.46
N GLU A 66 -2.97 -7.46 -37.23
CA GLU A 66 -1.74 -8.04 -36.69
C GLU A 66 -1.51 -7.62 -35.23
N PHE A 67 -1.13 -8.57 -34.38
CA PHE A 67 -0.83 -8.35 -32.96
C PHE A 67 0.55 -8.95 -32.66
N THR A 68 1.50 -8.12 -32.23
CA THR A 68 2.87 -8.54 -31.91
C THR A 68 2.95 -9.08 -30.49
N VAL A 69 3.52 -10.27 -30.31
CA VAL A 69 3.75 -10.93 -29.03
C VAL A 69 4.87 -10.21 -28.26
N GLY A 70 4.63 -9.90 -26.99
CA GLY A 70 5.52 -9.07 -26.17
C GLY A 70 6.52 -9.83 -25.29
N ALA A 71 6.46 -11.17 -25.23
CA ALA A 71 7.36 -12.01 -24.44
C ALA A 71 7.45 -13.43 -25.02
N ASP A 72 8.61 -14.07 -24.85
CA ASP A 72 8.80 -15.48 -25.19
C ASP A 72 7.91 -16.35 -24.32
N ALA A 73 7.09 -17.18 -24.95
CA ALA A 73 6.11 -17.98 -24.23
C ALA A 73 5.66 -19.18 -25.04
N THR A 74 5.07 -20.15 -24.37
CA THR A 74 4.24 -21.17 -24.99
C THR A 74 2.78 -20.77 -24.80
N VAL A 75 2.13 -20.33 -25.87
CA VAL A 75 0.70 -19.97 -25.89
C VAL A 75 -0.12 -21.23 -25.67
N THR A 76 -0.84 -21.26 -24.55
CA THR A 76 -1.77 -22.34 -24.20
C THR A 76 -3.22 -22.03 -24.57
N SER A 77 -3.57 -20.75 -24.66
CA SER A 77 -4.84 -20.30 -25.21
C SER A 77 -4.77 -18.91 -25.83
N LEU A 78 -5.65 -18.66 -26.79
CA LEU A 78 -5.85 -17.38 -27.45
C LEU A 78 -7.33 -17.07 -27.45
N GLU A 79 -7.70 -15.90 -26.96
CA GLU A 79 -9.05 -15.36 -27.10
C GLU A 79 -9.03 -14.13 -28.00
N PHE A 80 -10.00 -14.00 -28.90
CA PHE A 80 -10.19 -12.77 -29.66
C PHE A 80 -11.65 -12.33 -29.64
N THR A 81 -11.86 -11.02 -29.73
CA THR A 81 -13.19 -10.41 -29.78
C THR A 81 -13.32 -9.55 -31.02
N VAL A 82 -14.44 -9.68 -31.73
CA VAL A 82 -14.83 -8.79 -32.83
C VAL A 82 -16.14 -8.09 -32.46
N SER A 83 -16.08 -6.76 -32.35
CA SER A 83 -17.21 -5.90 -31.97
C SER A 83 -17.55 -4.93 -33.10
N GLY A 84 -18.81 -4.51 -33.22
CA GLY A 84 -19.28 -3.54 -34.20
C GLY A 84 -20.64 -3.87 -34.82
N MET A 85 -21.07 -3.05 -35.79
CA MET A 85 -22.34 -3.24 -36.49
C MET A 85 -22.28 -4.25 -37.66
N SER A 86 -21.12 -4.90 -37.85
CA SER A 86 -20.80 -5.67 -39.05
C SER A 86 -20.89 -7.17 -38.78
N TRP A 87 -21.51 -7.90 -39.71
CA TRP A 87 -21.68 -9.35 -39.63
C TRP A 87 -20.49 -10.08 -40.23
N VAL A 88 -19.90 -11.00 -39.45
CA VAL A 88 -18.77 -11.85 -39.83
C VAL A 88 -19.27 -13.26 -40.11
N GLN A 89 -18.90 -13.82 -41.27
CA GLN A 89 -19.32 -15.17 -41.69
C GLN A 89 -18.22 -16.23 -41.49
N GLY A 90 -16.98 -15.83 -41.21
CA GLY A 90 -15.87 -16.73 -40.90
C GLY A 90 -14.63 -15.93 -40.53
N TYR A 91 -13.51 -16.59 -40.30
CA TYR A 91 -12.23 -15.90 -40.09
C TYR A 91 -11.04 -16.82 -40.41
N LYS A 92 -9.87 -16.21 -40.60
CA LYS A 92 -8.57 -16.88 -40.58
C LYS A 92 -7.78 -16.39 -39.37
N LEU A 93 -7.17 -17.31 -38.63
CA LEU A 93 -6.32 -17.01 -37.49
C LEU A 93 -4.98 -17.73 -37.66
N GLU A 94 -3.89 -17.00 -37.47
CA GLU A 94 -2.53 -17.55 -37.50
C GLU A 94 -1.72 -17.01 -36.33
N ILE A 95 -0.85 -17.85 -35.76
CA ILE A 95 0.11 -17.48 -34.72
C ILE A 95 1.49 -17.90 -35.22
N ASN A 96 2.39 -16.93 -35.43
CA ASN A 96 3.73 -17.16 -36.01
C ASN A 96 3.71 -18.08 -37.25
N GLY A 97 2.81 -17.78 -38.20
CA GLY A 97 2.63 -18.56 -39.45
C GLY A 97 1.94 -19.93 -39.27
N THR A 98 1.66 -20.36 -38.04
CA THR A 98 0.87 -21.56 -37.77
C THR A 98 -0.62 -21.23 -37.86
N SER A 99 -1.32 -21.82 -38.83
CA SER A 99 -2.76 -21.60 -39.01
C SER A 99 -3.58 -22.34 -37.95
N ILE A 100 -4.47 -21.60 -37.29
CA ILE A 100 -5.41 -22.12 -36.29
C ILE A 100 -6.77 -22.32 -36.99
N PRO A 101 -7.32 -23.54 -37.01
CA PRO A 101 -8.61 -23.81 -37.65
C PRO A 101 -9.72 -22.93 -37.08
N PRO A 102 -10.55 -22.28 -37.91
CA PRO A 102 -11.64 -21.45 -37.40
C PRO A 102 -12.75 -22.30 -36.79
N GLN A 103 -13.34 -21.79 -35.69
CA GLN A 103 -14.46 -22.45 -34.99
C GLN A 103 -15.82 -22.26 -35.67
N PHE A 104 -15.90 -21.43 -36.71
CA PHE A 104 -17.07 -21.31 -37.57
C PHE A 104 -16.65 -20.81 -38.95
N SER A 105 -17.46 -21.12 -39.94
CA SER A 105 -17.26 -20.85 -41.35
C SER A 105 -18.56 -20.32 -41.98
N PRO A 106 -18.55 -19.89 -43.25
CA PRO A 106 -19.74 -19.31 -43.87
C PRO A 106 -20.98 -20.22 -43.87
N SER A 107 -20.82 -21.55 -43.71
CA SER A 107 -21.94 -22.49 -43.58
C SER A 107 -22.64 -22.45 -42.23
N ASP A 108 -22.00 -21.89 -41.19
CA ASP A 108 -22.48 -21.92 -39.79
C ASP A 108 -23.31 -20.69 -39.42
N GLY A 109 -23.54 -19.77 -40.37
CA GLY A 109 -24.27 -18.52 -40.18
C GLY A 109 -23.40 -17.36 -39.67
N THR A 110 -23.88 -16.14 -39.88
CA THR A 110 -23.16 -14.91 -39.55
C THR A 110 -23.24 -14.54 -38.07
N ARG A 111 -22.16 -13.97 -37.51
CA ARG A 111 -22.07 -13.52 -36.12
C ARG A 111 -21.78 -12.02 -36.03
N GLN A 112 -22.23 -11.40 -34.94
CA GLN A 112 -21.97 -10.00 -34.59
C GLN A 112 -21.66 -9.92 -33.09
N ASN A 113 -20.72 -9.05 -32.69
CA ASN A 113 -20.32 -8.85 -31.29
C ASN A 113 -20.02 -10.17 -30.56
N PHE A 114 -18.99 -10.86 -31.00
CA PHE A 114 -18.67 -12.19 -30.50
C PHE A 114 -17.22 -12.29 -30.03
N THR A 115 -17.01 -13.24 -29.12
CA THR A 115 -15.70 -13.61 -28.58
C THR A 115 -15.49 -15.09 -28.87
N ILE A 116 -14.28 -15.46 -29.32
CA ILE A 116 -13.88 -16.84 -29.55
C ILE A 116 -12.58 -17.13 -28.81
N ALA A 117 -12.60 -18.20 -28.01
CA ALA A 117 -11.44 -18.73 -27.33
C ALA A 117 -10.98 -20.04 -27.97
N HIS A 118 -9.73 -20.07 -28.42
CA HIS A 118 -8.98 -21.26 -28.80
C HIS A 118 -8.16 -21.72 -27.60
N ASN A 119 -8.57 -22.85 -27.01
CA ASN A 119 -7.92 -23.44 -25.83
C ASN A 119 -7.13 -24.68 -26.20
N GLY A 120 -6.19 -25.08 -25.35
CA GLY A 120 -5.37 -26.27 -25.58
C GLY A 120 -4.36 -26.07 -26.72
N LEU A 121 -3.97 -24.82 -26.96
CA LEU A 121 -2.86 -24.50 -27.83
C LEU A 121 -1.55 -24.94 -27.14
N ASN A 122 -0.51 -25.17 -27.91
CA ASN A 122 0.83 -25.43 -27.39
C ASN A 122 1.85 -24.87 -28.38
N ILE A 123 1.74 -23.57 -28.63
CA ILE A 123 2.47 -22.89 -29.69
C ILE A 123 3.53 -22.01 -29.04
N SER A 124 4.78 -22.38 -29.20
CA SER A 124 5.91 -21.55 -28.79
C SER A 124 6.01 -20.33 -29.68
N VAL A 125 6.11 -19.16 -29.04
CA VAL A 125 6.25 -17.86 -29.67
C VAL A 125 7.41 -17.12 -29.01
N GLU A 126 8.15 -16.38 -29.82
CA GLU A 126 9.18 -15.46 -29.37
C GLU A 126 8.64 -14.03 -29.33
N LYS A 127 9.24 -13.17 -28.51
CA LYS A 127 8.95 -11.74 -28.48
C LYS A 127 9.20 -11.14 -29.87
N GLY A 128 8.17 -10.57 -30.46
CA GLY A 128 8.20 -10.04 -31.83
C GLY A 128 7.39 -10.88 -32.82
N ASP A 129 7.04 -12.11 -32.48
CA ASP A 129 6.15 -12.94 -33.29
C ASP A 129 4.78 -12.31 -33.47
N VAL A 130 4.09 -12.64 -34.58
CA VAL A 130 2.84 -11.98 -34.97
C VAL A 130 1.67 -12.95 -34.94
N VAL A 131 0.59 -12.54 -34.29
CA VAL A 131 -0.74 -13.13 -34.43
C VAL A 131 -1.49 -12.37 -35.51
N ARG A 132 -2.00 -13.08 -36.53
CA ARG A 132 -2.80 -12.52 -37.62
C ARG A 132 -4.24 -12.99 -37.51
N LEU A 133 -5.18 -12.06 -37.45
CA LEU A 133 -6.62 -12.33 -37.47
C LEU A 133 -7.27 -11.63 -38.65
N THR A 134 -7.91 -12.40 -39.53
CA THR A 134 -8.60 -11.90 -40.72
C THR A 134 -10.07 -12.31 -40.66
N PRO A 135 -10.98 -11.46 -40.14
CA PRO A 135 -12.42 -11.71 -40.17
C PRO A 135 -12.96 -11.57 -41.60
N ASP A 136 -13.82 -12.51 -42.02
CA ASP A 136 -14.56 -12.47 -43.28
C ASP A 136 -15.88 -11.70 -43.07
N PHE A 137 -15.91 -10.45 -43.52
CA PHE A 137 -17.06 -9.57 -43.34
C PHE A 137 -18.03 -9.65 -44.53
N THR A 138 -19.32 -9.75 -44.22
CA THR A 138 -20.38 -9.78 -45.26
C THR A 138 -20.60 -8.45 -45.97
N ALA A 139 -20.27 -7.33 -45.30
CA ALA A 139 -20.45 -5.97 -45.83
C ALA A 139 -19.12 -5.40 -46.37
N PRO A 140 -19.13 -4.63 -47.49
CA PRO A 140 -17.92 -4.05 -48.06
C PRO A 140 -17.31 -2.91 -47.22
N LYS A 141 -18.13 -2.28 -46.36
CA LYS A 141 -17.73 -1.20 -45.46
C LYS A 141 -18.11 -1.54 -44.04
N VAL A 142 -17.12 -1.59 -43.16
CA VAL A 142 -17.29 -2.06 -41.79
C VAL A 142 -16.72 -1.09 -40.77
N THR A 143 -17.38 -1.00 -39.62
CA THR A 143 -16.96 -0.22 -38.46
C THR A 143 -17.07 -1.10 -37.23
N GLY A 144 -16.03 -1.08 -36.40
CA GLY A 144 -15.91 -1.99 -35.27
C GLY A 144 -14.50 -2.02 -34.68
N SER A 145 -14.22 -3.11 -33.98
CA SER A 145 -12.90 -3.35 -33.39
C SER A 145 -12.58 -4.83 -33.29
N VAL A 146 -11.29 -5.16 -33.33
CA VAL A 146 -10.77 -6.50 -33.05
C VAL A 146 -9.74 -6.43 -31.91
N SER A 147 -9.81 -7.33 -30.93
CA SER A 147 -8.80 -7.48 -29.88
C SER A 147 -8.38 -8.95 -29.73
N VAL A 148 -7.14 -9.18 -29.29
CA VAL A 148 -6.58 -10.51 -29.00
C VAL A 148 -6.01 -10.52 -27.59
N ALA A 149 -6.21 -11.59 -26.85
CA ALA A 149 -5.59 -11.88 -25.57
C ALA A 149 -4.93 -13.26 -25.62
N LEU A 150 -3.64 -13.32 -25.30
CA LEU A 150 -2.87 -14.55 -25.24
C LEU A 150 -2.68 -14.98 -23.78
N ARG A 151 -2.77 -16.28 -23.52
CA ARG A 151 -2.39 -16.87 -22.23
C ARG A 151 -1.51 -18.08 -22.46
N GLY A 152 -0.55 -18.28 -21.57
CA GLY A 152 0.43 -19.35 -21.72
C GLY A 152 1.38 -19.45 -20.56
N THR A 153 2.44 -20.22 -20.76
CA THR A 153 3.55 -20.32 -19.83
C THR A 153 4.75 -19.62 -20.45
N THR A 154 5.30 -18.64 -19.77
CA THR A 154 6.58 -18.05 -20.14
C THR A 154 7.68 -19.05 -19.79
N SER A 155 8.51 -19.43 -20.76
CA SER A 155 9.46 -20.52 -20.58
C SER A 155 10.54 -20.14 -19.57
N THR A 156 10.54 -20.80 -18.41
CA THR A 156 11.67 -20.87 -17.48
C THR A 156 12.50 -22.10 -17.80
N THR A 157 13.81 -21.93 -18.04
CA THR A 157 14.77 -23.05 -18.03
C THR A 157 15.95 -22.71 -17.14
N THR A 158 16.24 -23.66 -16.25
CA THR A 158 17.41 -23.78 -15.38
C THR A 158 18.71 -23.88 -16.19
N GLU A 159 19.80 -23.31 -15.66
CA GLU A 159 21.20 -23.30 -16.13
C GLU A 159 21.73 -24.68 -16.60
N PRO A 160 22.44 -24.74 -17.73
CA PRO A 160 23.87 -25.04 -17.69
C PRO A 160 24.71 -24.17 -18.65
N GLU A 161 25.78 -23.59 -18.10
CA GLU A 161 26.83 -22.77 -18.75
C GLU A 161 26.38 -21.49 -19.50
N PRO A 162 26.79 -20.30 -19.02
CA PRO A 162 26.38 -19.02 -19.58
C PRO A 162 27.30 -18.56 -20.71
N GLN A 163 26.74 -18.15 -21.87
CA GLN A 163 27.37 -17.20 -22.81
C GLN A 163 26.30 -16.53 -23.73
N PRO A 164 26.44 -15.26 -24.14
CA PRO A 164 26.76 -14.05 -23.38
C PRO A 164 25.68 -12.95 -23.53
N GLU A 165 25.79 -11.94 -22.66
CA GLU A 165 24.95 -10.75 -22.44
C GLU A 165 24.68 -9.87 -23.69
N PRO A 166 23.70 -8.92 -23.67
CA PRO A 166 23.84 -7.71 -24.50
C PRO A 166 25.21 -7.16 -24.18
N GLN A 167 26.09 -7.11 -25.20
CA GLN A 167 27.51 -6.91 -24.99
C GLN A 167 27.71 -5.83 -23.90
N PRO A 168 28.33 -6.15 -22.75
CA PRO A 168 28.97 -5.09 -21.99
C PRO A 168 29.82 -4.34 -23.01
N ASP A 169 29.97 -3.02 -22.88
CA ASP A 169 31.09 -2.32 -23.56
C ASP A 169 32.26 -3.29 -23.56
N PRO A 170 32.79 -3.71 -24.73
CA PRO A 170 33.63 -4.88 -24.86
C PRO A 170 34.58 -4.89 -23.68
N GLU A 171 34.56 -6.00 -22.93
CA GLU A 171 35.52 -6.18 -21.85
C GLU A 171 36.87 -5.81 -22.46
N PRO A 172 37.55 -4.79 -21.89
CA PRO A 172 38.75 -4.25 -22.48
C PRO A 172 39.63 -5.41 -22.95
N GLU A 173 40.06 -5.41 -24.23
CA GLU A 173 41.08 -6.36 -24.66
C GLU A 173 42.20 -6.36 -23.61
N PRO A 174 42.76 -7.52 -23.21
CA PRO A 174 43.79 -7.58 -22.19
C PRO A 174 44.91 -6.58 -22.50
N GLY A 175 44.98 -5.51 -21.70
CA GLY A 175 45.83 -4.37 -22.01
C GLY A 175 45.15 -3.21 -22.74
N THR A 176 43.84 -2.99 -22.56
CA THR A 176 43.21 -1.76 -23.06
C THR A 176 43.79 -0.59 -22.31
N SER A 177 44.44 0.29 -23.07
CA SER A 177 45.16 1.44 -22.54
C SER A 177 44.15 2.45 -21.97
N VAL A 178 44.19 2.67 -20.66
CA VAL A 178 43.45 3.73 -19.96
C VAL A 178 44.42 4.75 -19.40
N THR A 179 44.00 6.01 -19.39
CA THR A 179 44.76 7.10 -18.77
C THR A 179 43.99 7.56 -17.54
N PRO A 180 44.53 7.35 -16.34
CA PRO A 180 43.96 7.93 -15.12
C PRO A 180 43.84 9.45 -15.24
N ALA A 181 42.70 10.01 -14.82
CA ALA A 181 42.58 11.44 -14.60
C ALA A 181 43.26 11.82 -13.28
N ALA A 182 43.94 12.98 -13.25
CA ALA A 182 44.52 13.49 -12.02
C ALA A 182 43.40 13.84 -11.01
N PRO A 183 43.44 13.33 -9.77
CA PRO A 183 42.61 13.84 -8.68
C PRO A 183 42.88 15.32 -8.47
N THR A 184 41.88 16.06 -8.00
CA THR A 184 42.08 17.44 -7.58
C THR A 184 42.05 17.53 -6.07
N ALA A 185 42.91 18.36 -5.50
CA ALA A 185 42.89 18.65 -4.07
C ALA A 185 42.54 20.12 -3.86
N VAL A 186 41.73 20.36 -2.84
CA VAL A 186 41.35 21.70 -2.41
C VAL A 186 41.85 21.88 -0.99
N ASP A 187 42.88 22.71 -0.83
CA ASP A 187 43.37 23.14 0.48
C ASP A 187 42.65 24.42 0.89
N PRO A 188 42.04 24.47 2.09
CA PRO A 188 41.41 25.67 2.62
C PRO A 188 42.30 26.89 2.51
N ALA A 189 43.60 26.77 2.75
CA ALA A 189 44.55 27.89 2.72
C ALA A 189 44.60 28.61 1.36
N THR A 190 44.52 27.87 0.25
CA THR A 190 44.76 28.38 -1.12
C THR A 190 43.54 28.31 -2.04
N ALA A 191 42.40 27.80 -1.57
CA ALA A 191 41.19 27.68 -2.38
C ALA A 191 40.63 29.06 -2.83
N PRO A 192 40.14 29.18 -4.09
CA PRO A 192 39.59 30.43 -4.62
C PRO A 192 38.24 30.84 -4.01
N THR A 193 37.51 29.90 -3.40
CA THR A 193 36.28 30.11 -2.62
C THR A 193 36.49 29.61 -1.19
N CYS A 194 35.78 30.17 -0.20
CA CYS A 194 35.95 29.72 1.19
C CYS A 194 35.46 28.28 1.35
N VAL A 195 36.34 27.40 1.81
CA VAL A 195 36.06 26.00 2.14
C VAL A 195 36.67 25.71 3.50
N GLU A 196 35.87 25.17 4.42
CA GLU A 196 36.26 25.01 5.82
C GLU A 196 37.26 23.87 6.02
N LYS A 197 37.17 22.83 5.18
CA LYS A 197 37.95 21.59 5.27
C LYS A 197 38.63 21.26 3.95
N GLY A 198 39.85 20.74 4.03
CA GLY A 198 40.56 20.27 2.85
C GLY A 198 40.04 18.92 2.38
N TYR A 199 40.00 18.71 1.06
CA TYR A 199 39.58 17.44 0.49
C TYR A 199 40.31 17.12 -0.82
N ILE A 200 40.33 15.84 -1.16
CA ILE A 200 40.72 15.33 -2.47
C ILE A 200 39.46 14.85 -3.18
N ASN A 201 39.22 15.34 -4.39
CA ASN A 201 38.18 14.85 -5.28
C ASN A 201 38.75 13.77 -6.20
N ILE A 202 38.28 12.54 -6.04
CA ILE A 202 38.65 11.40 -6.87
C ILE A 202 37.73 11.34 -8.09
N PRO A 203 38.28 11.32 -9.32
CA PRO A 203 37.49 11.27 -10.54
C PRO A 203 36.91 9.86 -10.77
N ASP A 204 35.73 9.80 -11.39
CA ASP A 204 35.11 8.54 -11.81
C ASP A 204 35.61 8.18 -13.21
N ILE A 205 36.64 7.33 -13.28
CA ILE A 205 37.25 6.88 -14.54
C ILE A 205 37.05 5.38 -14.66
N LYS A 206 36.27 4.99 -15.68
CA LYS A 206 36.03 3.59 -16.02
C LYS A 206 37.35 2.85 -16.21
N GLY A 207 37.53 1.74 -15.52
CA GLY A 207 38.74 0.92 -15.62
C GLY A 207 39.91 1.35 -14.72
N VAL A 208 39.72 2.35 -13.85
CA VAL A 208 40.77 2.86 -12.95
C VAL A 208 40.28 2.88 -11.51
N ASP A 209 41.04 2.26 -10.61
CA ASP A 209 40.85 2.33 -9.17
C ASP A 209 41.83 3.29 -8.52
N TYR A 210 41.31 4.25 -7.75
CA TYR A 210 42.14 5.18 -6.98
C TYR A 210 42.27 4.70 -5.54
N PHE A 211 43.48 4.84 -5.00
CA PHE A 211 43.83 4.44 -3.65
C PHE A 211 44.43 5.61 -2.91
N ILE A 212 44.07 5.74 -1.64
CA ILE A 212 44.72 6.68 -0.71
C ILE A 212 45.14 5.89 0.52
N GLY A 213 46.43 5.96 0.87
CA GLY A 213 46.99 5.17 1.98
C GLY A 213 46.91 3.65 1.77
N GLY A 214 46.72 3.18 0.53
CA GLY A 214 46.58 1.76 0.19
C GLY A 214 45.14 1.21 0.20
N GLU A 215 44.15 1.99 0.61
CA GLU A 215 42.72 1.63 0.54
C GLU A 215 42.08 2.17 -0.74
N ARG A 216 41.26 1.35 -1.41
CA ARG A 216 40.47 1.77 -2.57
C ARG A 216 39.42 2.79 -2.14
N LYS A 217 39.35 3.93 -2.82
CA LYS A 217 38.41 5.00 -2.54
C LYS A 217 37.44 5.16 -3.71
N GLN A 218 36.16 5.31 -3.40
CA GLN A 218 35.10 5.57 -4.38
C GLN A 218 35.26 6.98 -4.98
N ALA A 219 34.73 7.21 -6.18
CA ALA A 219 34.74 8.54 -6.78
C ALA A 219 33.99 9.57 -5.91
N GLY A 220 34.44 10.83 -5.91
CA GLY A 220 33.90 11.92 -5.09
C GLY A 220 34.89 12.52 -4.09
N GLN A 221 34.39 13.33 -3.15
CA GLN A 221 35.20 14.10 -2.19
C GLN A 221 35.60 13.27 -0.96
N HIS A 222 36.89 13.30 -0.62
CA HIS A 222 37.47 12.66 0.56
C HIS A 222 38.18 13.73 1.41
N PHE A 223 37.70 13.94 2.64
CA PHE A 223 38.14 15.05 3.48
C PHE A 223 39.38 14.71 4.33
N TYR A 224 40.23 15.71 4.54
CA TYR A 224 41.46 15.67 5.33
C TYR A 224 41.47 16.84 6.32
N GLU A 225 41.38 16.52 7.61
CA GLU A 225 41.18 17.52 8.66
C GLU A 225 42.39 17.62 9.61
N GLY A 226 42.73 18.86 9.96
CA GLY A 226 43.45 19.20 11.20
C GLY A 226 44.91 18.77 11.32
N LYS A 227 45.54 18.24 10.26
CA LYS A 227 46.96 17.87 10.26
C LYS A 227 47.62 18.25 8.95
N LYS A 228 48.81 18.85 9.04
CA LYS A 228 49.69 19.05 7.88
C LYS A 228 50.16 17.69 7.39
N ALA A 229 49.75 17.29 6.20
CA ALA A 229 49.99 15.95 5.68
C ALA A 229 50.13 15.98 4.17
N THR A 230 51.10 15.23 3.65
CA THR A 230 51.20 14.90 2.23
C THR A 230 50.34 13.66 1.99
N VAL A 231 49.27 13.81 1.22
CA VAL A 231 48.37 12.72 0.88
C VAL A 231 48.71 12.21 -0.51
N LYS A 232 49.16 10.95 -0.57
CA LYS A 232 49.49 10.27 -1.83
C LYS A 232 48.26 9.53 -2.35
N VAL A 233 47.83 9.86 -3.57
CA VAL A 233 46.81 9.14 -4.31
C VAL A 233 47.49 8.31 -5.39
N THR A 234 47.23 7.02 -5.42
CA THR A 234 47.77 6.11 -6.44
C THR A 234 46.63 5.48 -7.22
N ALA A 235 46.63 5.58 -8.54
CA ALA A 235 45.72 4.87 -9.42
C ALA A 235 46.30 3.48 -9.75
N LYS A 236 45.43 2.49 -9.89
CA LYS A 236 45.74 1.18 -10.50
C LYS A 236 44.69 0.85 -11.55
N PRO A 237 45.06 0.23 -12.67
CA PRO A 237 44.07 -0.23 -13.62
C PRO A 237 43.25 -1.36 -12.98
N GLN A 238 41.95 -1.35 -13.23
CA GLN A 238 41.08 -2.48 -12.91
C GLN A 238 41.44 -3.68 -13.80
N GLU A 239 41.02 -4.87 -13.38
CA GLU A 239 41.27 -6.10 -14.12
C GLU A 239 40.79 -5.97 -15.59
N GLY A 240 41.68 -6.28 -16.55
CA GLY A 240 41.46 -6.09 -17.99
C GLY A 240 42.05 -4.81 -18.60
N TYR A 241 42.33 -3.79 -17.80
CA TYR A 241 42.91 -2.51 -18.25
C TYR A 241 44.43 -2.43 -18.00
N GLN A 242 45.15 -1.62 -18.79
CA GLN A 242 46.54 -1.23 -18.50
C GLN A 242 46.71 0.28 -18.64
N PHE A 243 47.65 0.87 -17.92
CA PHE A 243 47.96 2.28 -18.11
C PHE A 243 48.71 2.53 -19.41
N ALA A 244 48.44 3.68 -20.05
CA ALA A 244 49.27 4.16 -21.15
C ALA A 244 50.74 4.28 -20.70
N ALA A 245 51.70 4.08 -21.61
CA ALA A 245 53.13 3.94 -21.28
C ALA A 245 53.74 5.14 -20.53
N ASP A 246 53.08 6.30 -20.57
CA ASP A 246 53.45 7.58 -19.97
C ASP A 246 52.38 8.12 -19.00
N ALA A 247 51.37 7.32 -18.64
CA ALA A 247 50.30 7.74 -17.75
C ALA A 247 50.81 7.99 -16.33
N GLU A 248 50.54 9.19 -15.81
CA GLU A 248 50.76 9.51 -14.41
C GLU A 248 49.75 8.73 -13.56
N ALA A 249 50.26 7.94 -12.62
CA ALA A 249 49.47 7.04 -11.78
C ALA A 249 49.58 7.38 -10.29
N GLU A 250 50.39 8.37 -9.92
CA GLU A 250 50.59 8.76 -8.54
C GLU A 250 50.63 10.29 -8.44
N TRP A 251 49.81 10.85 -7.56
CA TRP A 251 49.79 12.28 -7.26
C TRP A 251 49.98 12.47 -5.76
N SER A 252 50.68 13.53 -5.38
CA SER A 252 50.87 13.90 -3.98
C SER A 252 50.35 15.31 -3.77
N PHE A 253 49.45 15.45 -2.79
CA PHE A 253 48.85 16.73 -2.42
C PHE A 253 49.28 17.09 -1.01
N ASP A 254 49.93 18.24 -0.88
CA ASP A 254 50.30 18.79 0.42
C ASP A 254 49.13 19.57 0.99
N PHE A 255 48.56 19.08 2.08
CA PHE A 255 47.58 19.82 2.86
C PHE A 255 48.29 20.61 3.96
N SER A 256 47.99 21.90 4.03
CA SER A 256 48.46 22.83 5.04
C SER A 256 47.98 22.46 6.46
N GLY A 257 46.88 21.70 6.54
CA GLY A 257 46.16 21.42 7.79
C GLY A 257 45.34 22.62 8.28
N ALA A 258 45.26 23.71 7.50
CA ALA A 258 44.45 24.87 7.82
C ALA A 258 42.97 24.49 7.81
N VAL A 259 42.26 24.95 8.84
CA VAL A 259 40.80 24.94 8.91
C VAL A 259 40.38 26.41 8.82
N LYS A 260 39.53 26.75 7.85
CA LYS A 260 39.01 28.11 7.71
C LYS A 260 37.61 28.17 8.30
N ASP A 261 37.35 29.19 9.08
CA ASP A 261 35.99 29.52 9.48
C ASP A 261 35.40 30.42 8.39
N CYS A 262 34.42 29.89 7.65
CA CYS A 262 33.77 30.61 6.58
C CYS A 262 32.57 31.44 7.06
N SER A 263 32.32 31.51 8.37
CA SER A 263 31.12 32.12 8.97
C SER A 263 31.08 33.66 8.97
N ASP A 264 32.17 34.35 8.60
CA ASP A 264 32.27 35.82 8.62
C ASP A 264 32.37 36.49 7.23
N SER A 265 32.06 35.78 6.12
CA SER A 265 32.04 36.45 4.81
C SER A 265 30.80 37.34 4.66
N SER A 266 30.99 38.58 4.20
CA SER A 266 29.94 39.58 4.00
C SER A 266 28.88 39.21 2.94
N GLU A 267 29.03 38.06 2.28
CA GLU A 267 28.14 37.62 1.20
C GLU A 267 27.03 36.67 1.68
N ASN A 268 27.09 36.10 2.90
CA ASN A 268 26.00 35.23 3.39
C ASN A 268 25.94 35.12 4.93
N PRO A 269 25.17 35.98 5.64
CA PRO A 269 25.14 35.99 7.09
C PRO A 269 24.43 34.76 7.68
N LYS A 270 24.85 34.35 8.89
CA LYS A 270 24.19 33.32 9.71
C LYS A 270 22.68 33.63 9.83
N PRO A 271 21.78 32.65 9.58
CA PRO A 271 20.35 32.84 9.79
C PRO A 271 20.07 33.25 11.25
N PRO A 272 19.12 34.17 11.50
CA PRO A 272 18.71 34.48 12.87
C PRO A 272 18.21 33.21 13.57
N ALA A 273 18.48 33.09 14.86
CA ALA A 273 18.00 31.95 15.65
C ALA A 273 16.47 31.83 15.54
N VAL A 274 15.97 30.71 15.02
CA VAL A 274 14.53 30.44 14.93
C VAL A 274 14.04 30.07 16.33
N GLU A 275 13.00 30.71 16.85
CA GLU A 275 12.46 30.39 18.17
C GLU A 275 11.58 29.12 18.10
N GLY A 276 12.00 28.05 18.76
CA GLY A 276 11.25 26.79 18.88
C GLY A 276 11.45 25.80 17.72
N ARG A 277 10.64 24.73 17.71
CA ARG A 277 10.70 23.67 16.70
C ARG A 277 9.59 23.81 15.65
N HIS A 278 9.96 23.80 14.37
CA HIS A 278 9.06 24.01 13.23
C HIS A 278 9.30 22.96 12.15
N PHE A 279 8.22 22.53 11.48
CA PHE A 279 8.30 21.67 10.31
C PHE A 279 7.35 22.14 9.21
N ASP A 280 7.94 22.34 8.03
CA ASP A 280 7.21 22.66 6.81
C ASP A 280 7.40 21.51 5.83
N ALA A 281 6.32 21.08 5.17
CA ALA A 281 6.40 20.17 4.04
C ALA A 281 5.76 20.85 2.83
N ILE A 282 6.54 21.01 1.78
CA ILE A 282 6.21 21.75 0.57
C ILE A 282 6.28 20.77 -0.59
N GLY A 283 5.17 20.63 -1.30
CA GLY A 283 5.08 19.83 -2.49
C GLY A 283 5.23 20.66 -3.76
N HIS A 284 6.19 20.32 -4.61
CA HIS A 284 6.37 20.89 -5.94
C HIS A 284 5.87 19.87 -6.96
N ASP A 285 4.67 20.08 -7.51
CA ASP A 285 4.00 19.08 -8.36
C ASP A 285 3.83 17.69 -7.67
N PHE A 286 3.75 17.69 -6.33
CA PHE A 286 3.58 16.52 -5.47
C PHE A 286 2.68 16.89 -4.30
N ALA A 287 1.64 16.12 -3.97
CA ALA A 287 0.70 16.55 -2.91
C ALA A 287 1.12 16.00 -1.54
N VAL A 288 1.74 16.86 -0.73
CA VAL A 288 2.21 16.53 0.62
C VAL A 288 1.79 17.62 1.61
N LYS A 289 1.45 17.23 2.84
CA LYS A 289 1.06 18.13 3.91
C LYS A 289 1.73 17.75 5.22
N ALA A 290 2.40 18.69 5.85
CA ALA A 290 2.99 18.50 7.18
C ALA A 290 1.91 18.28 8.25
N ASP A 291 2.17 17.38 9.18
CA ASP A 291 1.35 17.20 10.37
C ASP A 291 1.60 18.32 11.39
N PRO A 292 0.64 18.63 12.27
CA PRO A 292 0.83 19.58 13.36
C PRO A 292 2.00 19.18 14.25
N VAL A 293 2.87 20.15 14.56
CA VAL A 293 4.06 19.93 15.39
C VAL A 293 3.80 20.40 16.83
N ASP A 294 4.10 19.56 17.82
CA ASP A 294 4.32 20.01 19.20
C ASP A 294 5.77 20.52 19.32
N PRO A 295 5.99 21.85 19.44
CA PRO A 295 7.32 22.44 19.42
C PRO A 295 8.17 22.04 20.63
N THR A 296 7.59 21.43 21.67
CA THR A 296 8.27 21.06 22.92
C THR A 296 8.75 19.61 22.97
N LYS A 297 8.31 18.74 22.04
CA LYS A 297 8.53 17.28 22.13
C LYS A 297 8.95 16.59 20.83
N SER A 298 8.97 17.28 19.70
CA SER A 298 9.12 16.61 18.41
C SER A 298 10.58 16.24 18.08
N ASN A 299 10.95 14.97 18.31
CA ASN A 299 12.17 14.36 17.76
C ASN A 299 11.97 13.77 16.36
N ALA A 300 10.72 13.71 15.91
CA ALA A 300 10.34 13.30 14.57
C ALA A 300 9.23 14.23 14.05
N PHE A 301 9.35 14.62 12.79
CA PHE A 301 8.34 15.39 12.08
C PHE A 301 7.77 14.54 10.94
N THR A 302 6.46 14.57 10.76
CA THR A 302 5.77 13.75 9.75
C THR A 302 5.02 14.61 8.75
N ALA A 303 5.03 14.20 7.49
CA ALA A 303 4.22 14.79 6.44
C ALA A 303 3.50 13.69 5.65
N LYS A 304 2.20 13.88 5.42
CA LYS A 304 1.36 12.91 4.74
C LYS A 304 1.16 13.27 3.27
N VAL A 305 1.25 12.26 2.41
CA VAL A 305 0.90 12.34 1.00
C VAL A 305 -0.62 12.35 0.86
N THR A 306 -1.18 13.40 0.26
CA THR A 306 -2.64 13.62 0.21
C THR A 306 -3.31 13.01 -1.02
N GLU A 307 -2.52 12.64 -2.03
CA GLU A 307 -2.96 11.90 -3.22
C GLU A 307 -1.80 11.08 -3.80
N GLU A 308 -2.09 9.97 -4.49
CA GLU A 308 -1.05 9.20 -5.18
C GLU A 308 -0.27 10.09 -6.15
N SER A 309 1.05 10.11 -6.01
CA SER A 309 1.94 11.05 -6.68
C SER A 309 3.23 10.36 -7.10
N HIS A 310 3.91 10.86 -8.13
CA HIS A 310 5.22 10.35 -8.55
C HIS A 310 6.32 11.23 -7.95
N MET A 311 7.10 10.73 -7.01
CA MET A 311 8.23 11.45 -6.41
C MET A 311 9.46 11.35 -7.31
N LYS A 312 10.03 12.49 -7.72
CA LYS A 312 11.34 12.55 -8.41
C LYS A 312 12.49 12.62 -7.42
N TYR A 313 12.41 13.54 -6.47
CA TYR A 313 13.37 13.69 -5.39
C TYR A 313 12.76 14.55 -4.27
N ALA A 314 13.42 14.59 -3.12
CA ALA A 314 13.11 15.53 -2.05
C ALA A 314 14.39 16.22 -1.58
N THR A 315 14.24 17.45 -1.10
CA THR A 315 15.30 18.20 -0.43
C THR A 315 14.85 18.48 1.00
N VAL A 316 15.68 18.16 1.97
CA VAL A 316 15.45 18.46 3.38
C VAL A 316 16.40 19.55 3.81
N ARG A 317 15.86 20.70 4.18
CA ARG A 317 16.62 21.83 4.73
C ARG A 317 16.41 21.89 6.23
N ILE A 318 17.49 21.91 6.99
CA ILE A 318 17.51 21.87 8.44
C ILE A 318 18.25 23.13 8.91
N GLU A 319 17.56 24.00 9.63
CA GLU A 319 18.12 25.21 10.23
C GLU A 319 18.12 25.06 11.75
N THR A 320 19.25 25.33 12.37
CA THR A 320 19.42 25.14 13.82
C THR A 320 20.52 26.02 14.38
N ASP A 321 20.45 26.32 15.68
CA ASP A 321 21.50 26.99 16.45
C ASP A 321 22.53 26.02 17.07
N ALA A 322 22.42 24.71 16.78
CA ALA A 322 23.36 23.71 17.27
C ALA A 322 24.79 24.03 16.84
N THR A 323 25.72 23.94 17.80
CA THR A 323 27.15 24.17 17.58
C THR A 323 27.83 23.08 16.73
N PHE A 324 27.13 21.97 16.48
CA PHE A 324 27.63 20.80 15.76
C PHE A 324 26.54 20.21 14.86
N LEU A 325 26.84 20.08 13.57
CA LEU A 325 25.93 19.57 12.54
C LEU A 325 26.46 18.20 12.05
N ASP A 326 25.87 17.11 12.53
CA ASP A 326 26.19 15.75 12.05
C ASP A 326 25.07 15.21 11.16
N PRO A 327 25.29 15.08 9.85
CA PRO A 327 24.26 14.62 8.93
C PRO A 327 23.84 13.17 9.16
N GLN A 328 24.61 12.34 9.89
CA GLN A 328 24.21 10.97 10.25
C GLN A 328 23.13 10.93 11.33
N LYS A 329 22.90 12.05 12.04
CA LYS A 329 21.87 12.16 13.09
C LYS A 329 20.49 12.53 12.58
N TYR A 330 20.37 12.85 11.30
CA TYR A 330 19.11 13.23 10.67
C TYR A 330 18.79 12.26 9.54
N ASN A 331 17.56 11.75 9.54
CA ASN A 331 17.08 10.81 8.54
C ASN A 331 15.74 11.25 7.98
N LEU A 332 15.48 10.89 6.72
CA LEU A 332 14.17 11.01 6.08
C LEU A 332 13.78 9.63 5.58
N THR A 333 12.67 9.11 6.07
CA THR A 333 12.07 7.86 5.60
C THR A 333 10.71 8.12 4.97
N LEU A 334 10.27 7.16 4.16
CA LEU A 334 8.93 7.12 3.57
C LEU A 334 8.43 5.68 3.74
N ASP A 335 7.28 5.52 4.38
CA ASP A 335 6.73 4.22 4.78
C ASP A 335 6.19 3.41 3.59
N GLN A 336 5.70 4.09 2.57
CA GLN A 336 5.07 3.52 1.38
C GLN A 336 5.59 4.21 0.13
N ILE A 337 6.18 3.41 -0.74
CA ILE A 337 6.67 3.78 -2.06
C ILE A 337 6.56 2.54 -2.96
N GLU A 338 6.64 2.74 -4.26
CA GLU A 338 6.63 1.68 -5.28
C GLU A 338 7.46 0.44 -4.83
N PRO A 339 6.95 -0.79 -5.01
CA PRO A 339 7.65 -2.00 -4.60
C PRO A 339 9.09 -2.09 -5.17
N GLY A 340 10.03 -2.39 -4.28
CA GLY A 340 11.45 -2.49 -4.60
C GLY A 340 12.19 -1.15 -4.68
N VAL A 341 11.49 -0.03 -4.47
CA VAL A 341 12.08 1.30 -4.39
C VAL A 341 12.35 1.69 -2.93
N THR A 342 13.49 2.30 -2.66
CA THR A 342 13.80 2.93 -1.36
C THR A 342 14.26 4.37 -1.55
N LEU A 343 14.34 5.15 -0.49
CA LEU A 343 14.93 6.49 -0.52
C LEU A 343 16.43 6.43 -0.23
N GLN A 344 17.24 7.04 -1.08
CA GLN A 344 18.68 7.18 -0.90
C GLN A 344 19.08 8.65 -0.77
N LYS A 345 19.86 8.95 0.28
CA LYS A 345 20.51 10.25 0.48
C LYS A 345 21.68 10.40 -0.50
N ARG A 346 21.70 11.48 -1.28
CA ARG A 346 22.74 11.72 -2.30
C ARG A 346 23.69 12.86 -1.96
N ASN A 347 23.16 14.06 -1.75
CA ASN A 347 23.96 15.25 -1.47
C ASN A 347 23.69 15.73 -0.06
N VAL A 348 24.74 16.12 0.65
CA VAL A 348 24.63 16.74 1.97
C VAL A 348 25.49 17.99 1.97
N ASN A 349 24.84 19.15 1.95
CA ASN A 349 25.52 20.43 2.04
C ASN A 349 25.41 20.93 3.48
N ILE A 350 26.56 21.21 4.09
CA ILE A 350 26.65 21.73 5.46
C ILE A 350 27.39 23.07 5.37
N GLY A 351 26.75 24.14 5.83
CA GLY A 351 27.34 25.48 5.86
C GLY A 351 26.35 26.50 6.40
N ASN A 352 26.86 27.59 6.98
CA ASN A 352 26.06 28.72 7.47
C ASN A 352 24.97 28.35 8.50
N GLY A 353 25.17 27.32 9.34
CA GLY A 353 24.16 26.86 10.32
C GLY A 353 22.98 26.09 9.72
N VAL A 354 23.10 25.67 8.45
CA VAL A 354 22.07 24.94 7.71
C VAL A 354 22.64 23.62 7.19
N ILE A 355 21.84 22.56 7.24
CA ILE A 355 22.08 21.31 6.54
C ILE A 355 21.04 21.17 5.44
N THR A 356 21.47 20.90 4.21
CA THR A 356 20.57 20.56 3.10
C THR A 356 20.86 19.14 2.64
N MET A 357 19.84 18.29 2.56
CA MET A 357 19.95 16.89 2.18
C MET A 357 19.09 16.60 0.96
N ASP A 358 19.69 16.15 -0.13
CA ASP A 358 18.93 15.66 -1.29
C ASP A 358 18.69 14.15 -1.16
N VAL A 359 17.45 13.74 -1.39
CA VAL A 359 16.96 12.36 -1.25
C VAL A 359 16.27 11.96 -2.55
N VAL A 360 16.69 10.83 -3.14
CA VAL A 360 16.12 10.32 -4.41
C VAL A 360 15.58 8.91 -4.23
N PRO A 361 14.55 8.52 -5.00
CA PRO A 361 14.12 7.13 -5.07
C PRO A 361 15.17 6.27 -5.80
N VAL A 362 15.45 5.08 -5.29
CA VAL A 362 16.39 4.11 -5.87
C VAL A 362 15.77 2.73 -5.95
N LYS A 363 16.04 2.01 -7.04
CA LYS A 363 15.68 0.61 -7.28
C LYS A 363 16.96 -0.15 -7.63
N ASP A 364 17.23 -1.24 -6.93
CA ASP A 364 18.46 -2.04 -7.09
C ASP A 364 19.77 -1.21 -6.98
N GLY A 365 19.78 -0.22 -6.08
CA GLY A 365 20.93 0.65 -5.84
C GLY A 365 21.16 1.73 -6.91
N LYS A 366 20.30 1.82 -7.94
CA LYS A 366 20.34 2.87 -8.96
C LYS A 366 19.16 3.83 -8.77
N PRO A 367 19.35 5.15 -8.94
CA PRO A 367 18.25 6.10 -8.92
C PRO A 367 17.28 5.83 -10.07
N VAL A 368 16.00 6.03 -9.77
CA VAL A 368 14.93 6.04 -10.77
C VAL A 368 14.49 7.47 -11.01
N ASP A 369 13.98 7.76 -12.21
CA ASP A 369 13.58 9.12 -12.60
C ASP A 369 12.41 9.64 -11.75
N SER A 370 11.47 8.76 -11.40
CA SER A 370 10.41 8.99 -10.43
C SER A 370 9.95 7.66 -9.85
N ALA A 371 9.29 7.70 -8.69
CA ALA A 371 8.69 6.53 -8.04
C ALA A 371 7.27 6.84 -7.57
N VAL A 372 6.36 5.88 -7.73
CA VAL A 372 4.98 6.03 -7.27
C VAL A 372 4.95 6.03 -5.75
N VAL A 373 4.31 7.05 -5.16
CA VAL A 373 4.08 7.19 -3.74
C VAL A 373 2.56 7.20 -3.52
N PRO A 374 2.00 6.18 -2.84
CA PRO A 374 0.56 6.09 -2.60
C PRO A 374 -0.02 7.25 -1.80
N LYS A 375 -1.32 7.51 -1.97
CA LYS A 375 -2.07 8.34 -1.02
C LYS A 375 -1.93 7.77 0.38
N ASP A 376 -1.84 8.65 1.36
CA ASP A 376 -1.66 8.34 2.79
C ASP A 376 -0.25 7.84 3.19
N ALA A 377 0.71 7.74 2.26
CA ALA A 377 2.11 7.55 2.61
C ALA A 377 2.61 8.70 3.51
N VAL A 378 3.53 8.39 4.42
CA VAL A 378 4.03 9.29 5.45
C VAL A 378 5.55 9.43 5.32
N PHE A 379 5.98 10.64 4.98
CA PHE A 379 7.36 11.06 5.19
C PHE A 379 7.61 11.23 6.68
N THR A 380 8.67 10.64 7.20
CA THR A 380 9.11 10.84 8.57
C THR A 380 10.53 11.37 8.56
N PHE A 381 10.70 12.61 9.00
CA PHE A 381 12.00 13.16 9.34
C PHE A 381 12.29 12.84 10.81
N THR A 382 13.43 12.23 11.11
CA THR A 382 13.87 11.99 12.49
C THR A 382 15.14 12.76 12.79
N ASN A 383 15.20 13.34 13.99
CA ASN A 383 16.37 14.00 14.56
C ASN A 383 16.77 13.31 15.87
N ASN A 384 17.94 12.66 15.85
CA ASN A 384 18.50 11.94 16.99
C ASN A 384 19.32 12.83 17.94
N LEU A 385 19.16 14.16 17.89
CA LEU A 385 19.77 15.13 18.80
C LEU A 385 18.69 15.72 19.72
N SER A 386 18.48 15.08 20.88
CA SER A 386 17.49 15.50 21.88
C SER A 386 17.70 16.90 22.46
N GLU A 387 18.86 17.52 22.24
CA GLU A 387 19.27 18.80 22.84
C GLU A 387 18.88 20.05 22.04
N ASN A 388 18.38 19.89 20.81
CA ASN A 388 18.23 21.00 19.88
C ASN A 388 16.92 21.79 20.11
N LYS A 389 16.96 22.86 20.89
CA LYS A 389 15.75 23.63 21.27
C LYS A 389 15.17 24.45 20.12
N ASN A 390 16.00 24.83 19.16
CA ASN A 390 15.66 25.67 18.02
C ASN A 390 15.98 24.91 16.72
N LEU A 391 14.93 24.39 16.08
CA LEU A 391 15.05 23.49 14.94
C LEU A 391 13.94 23.76 13.94
N LYS A 392 14.28 24.26 12.76
CA LYS A 392 13.36 24.36 11.64
C LYS A 392 13.75 23.35 10.57
N VAL A 393 12.80 22.52 10.18
CA VAL A 393 12.97 21.55 9.10
C VAL A 393 12.00 21.88 7.98
N THR A 394 12.49 21.98 6.76
CA THR A 394 11.68 22.15 5.56
C THR A 394 11.93 20.96 4.64
N LEU A 395 10.89 20.19 4.37
CA LEU A 395 10.87 19.09 3.41
C LEU A 395 10.25 19.60 2.11
N ASP A 396 11.06 19.80 1.08
CA ASP A 396 10.60 20.08 -0.28
C ASP A 396 10.55 18.78 -1.07
N VAL A 397 9.37 18.32 -1.49
CA VAL A 397 9.20 17.10 -2.30
C VAL A 397 8.86 17.51 -3.73
N TYR A 398 9.70 17.09 -4.68
CA TYR A 398 9.53 17.38 -6.10
C TYR A 398 8.95 16.17 -6.81
N GLY A 399 7.77 16.36 -7.37
CA GLY A 399 7.06 15.35 -8.13
C GLY A 399 7.31 15.44 -9.63
N GLU A 400 6.92 14.39 -10.33
CA GLU A 400 6.68 14.50 -11.75
C GLU A 400 5.35 15.24 -11.94
N LYS A 401 5.34 16.31 -12.75
CA LYS A 401 4.10 17.00 -13.12
C LYS A 401 3.07 15.96 -13.49
N LYS A 402 2.03 15.86 -12.65
CA LYS A 402 0.82 15.14 -12.96
C LYS A 402 0.43 15.63 -14.35
N SER A 403 0.56 14.79 -15.37
CA SER A 403 -0.24 15.00 -16.57
C SER A 403 -1.65 15.15 -16.04
N GLU A 404 -2.31 16.28 -16.26
CA GLU A 404 -3.70 16.46 -15.82
C GLU A 404 -4.40 15.15 -16.17
N PRO A 405 -4.90 14.39 -15.16
CA PRO A 405 -5.46 13.08 -15.42
C PRO A 405 -6.48 13.30 -16.51
N LYS A 406 -6.23 12.67 -17.66
CA LYS A 406 -7.04 12.91 -18.85
C LYS A 406 -8.48 12.70 -18.38
N PRO A 407 -9.38 13.68 -18.56
CA PRO A 407 -10.70 13.62 -17.97
C PRO A 407 -11.27 12.24 -18.27
N PRO A 408 -11.73 11.48 -17.25
CA PRO A 408 -12.17 10.13 -17.48
C PRO A 408 -13.20 10.14 -18.61
N PRO A 409 -13.15 9.14 -19.51
CA PRO A 409 -13.94 9.16 -20.73
C PRO A 409 -15.41 9.35 -20.36
N ILE A 410 -16.05 10.31 -21.03
CA ILE A 410 -17.47 10.57 -20.85
C ILE A 410 -18.25 9.52 -21.65
N ILE A 411 -18.96 8.66 -20.92
CA ILE A 411 -19.78 7.60 -21.47
C ILE A 411 -21.15 8.17 -21.80
N SER A 412 -21.57 7.99 -23.04
CA SER A 412 -22.90 8.40 -23.46
C SER A 412 -23.97 7.54 -22.77
N PRO A 413 -25.16 8.10 -22.49
CA PRO A 413 -26.29 7.35 -21.98
C PRO A 413 -26.58 6.09 -22.83
N PRO A 414 -26.86 4.92 -22.21
CA PRO A 414 -27.08 3.66 -22.93
C PRO A 414 -28.24 3.70 -23.95
N ASP A 415 -29.21 4.57 -23.72
CA ASP A 415 -30.37 4.79 -24.59
C ASP A 415 -30.10 5.81 -25.72
N GLY A 416 -28.88 6.37 -25.79
CA GLY A 416 -28.47 7.33 -26.81
C GLY A 416 -29.09 8.73 -26.66
N ALA A 417 -29.68 9.04 -25.50
CA ALA A 417 -30.31 10.34 -25.26
C ALA A 417 -29.30 11.50 -25.30
N LYS A 418 -29.35 12.33 -26.35
CA LYS A 418 -28.41 13.45 -26.53
C LYS A 418 -28.57 14.63 -25.56
N TRP A 419 -29.73 14.73 -24.90
CA TRP A 419 -30.03 15.80 -23.96
C TRP A 419 -29.57 15.48 -22.53
N VAL A 420 -29.29 14.21 -22.25
CA VAL A 420 -28.75 13.74 -20.97
C VAL A 420 -27.24 13.87 -21.01
N HIS A 421 -26.65 14.46 -19.98
CA HIS A 421 -25.20 14.56 -19.88
C HIS A 421 -24.56 13.17 -19.79
N GLY A 422 -23.42 13.01 -20.44
CA GLY A 422 -22.66 11.76 -20.31
C GLY A 422 -22.11 11.58 -18.89
N ARG A 423 -21.89 10.32 -18.53
CA ARG A 423 -21.43 9.92 -17.20
C ARG A 423 -19.97 9.49 -17.22
N VAL A 424 -19.28 9.69 -16.12
CA VAL A 424 -17.98 9.07 -15.83
C VAL A 424 -18.22 7.62 -15.41
N ASP A 425 -17.30 6.71 -15.72
CA ASP A 425 -17.36 5.34 -15.22
C ASP A 425 -17.49 5.30 -13.70
N ASN A 426 -18.33 4.41 -13.20
CA ASN A 426 -18.51 4.25 -11.75
C ASN A 426 -17.38 3.36 -11.22
N PRO A 427 -16.55 3.86 -10.28
CA PRO A 427 -15.45 3.08 -9.74
C PRO A 427 -15.93 1.71 -9.20
N PRO A 428 -15.10 0.65 -9.33
CA PRO A 428 -15.43 -0.63 -8.74
C PRO A 428 -15.51 -0.49 -7.21
N MET A 429 -16.27 -1.37 -6.58
CA MET A 429 -16.36 -1.38 -5.12
C MET A 429 -14.98 -1.69 -4.52
N PRO A 430 -14.42 -0.85 -3.63
CA PRO A 430 -13.10 -1.11 -3.06
C PRO A 430 -13.03 -2.45 -2.34
N GLN A 431 -11.94 -3.18 -2.56
CA GLN A 431 -11.71 -4.53 -2.03
C GLN A 431 -10.82 -4.48 -0.78
N ARG A 432 -11.16 -3.60 0.16
CA ARG A 432 -10.41 -3.39 1.41
C ARG A 432 -11.36 -3.21 2.59
N CYS A 433 -10.87 -3.48 3.79
CA CYS A 433 -11.62 -3.24 5.01
C CYS A 433 -11.53 -1.76 5.44
N GLY A 434 -12.43 -1.33 6.33
CA GLY A 434 -12.42 0.03 6.88
C GLY A 434 -12.81 1.09 5.85
N LEU A 435 -13.83 0.80 5.04
CA LEU A 435 -14.34 1.75 4.05
C LEU A 435 -14.90 3.00 4.74
N ARG A 436 -14.64 4.15 4.12
CA ARG A 436 -15.36 5.40 4.36
C ARG A 436 -16.63 5.38 3.54
N ILE A 437 -17.75 5.23 4.22
CA ILE A 437 -19.07 5.06 3.63
C ILE A 437 -19.88 6.33 3.88
N ALA A 438 -20.52 6.87 2.85
CA ALA A 438 -21.55 7.89 3.02
C ALA A 438 -22.94 7.29 2.77
N VAL A 439 -23.88 7.54 3.67
CA VAL A 439 -25.30 7.29 3.45
C VAL A 439 -25.99 8.64 3.27
N VAL A 440 -26.60 8.85 2.10
CA VAL A 440 -27.30 10.08 1.73
C VAL A 440 -28.78 9.76 1.57
N ALA A 441 -29.61 10.20 2.51
CA ALA A 441 -31.02 9.86 2.57
C ALA A 441 -31.94 11.00 2.11
N ASP A 442 -32.89 10.69 1.23
CA ASP A 442 -33.98 11.57 0.83
C ASP A 442 -34.98 11.77 1.98
N LEU A 443 -35.39 13.02 2.21
CA LEU A 443 -36.41 13.45 3.17
C LEU A 443 -37.52 14.28 2.49
N SER A 444 -37.70 14.14 1.18
CA SER A 444 -38.72 14.83 0.39
C SER A 444 -40.15 14.37 0.72
N THR A 445 -41.14 15.11 0.22
CA THR A 445 -42.55 14.89 0.56
C THR A 445 -43.08 13.50 0.17
N SER A 446 -42.51 12.84 -0.84
CA SER A 446 -42.94 11.51 -1.30
C SER A 446 -42.92 10.46 -0.19
N LEU A 447 -41.98 10.55 0.75
CA LEU A 447 -41.87 9.65 1.89
C LEU A 447 -43.09 9.67 2.83
N ARG A 448 -43.90 10.74 2.81
CA ARG A 448 -45.19 10.80 3.56
C ARG A 448 -46.25 9.86 2.96
N TYR A 449 -46.04 9.41 1.74
CA TYR A 449 -46.96 8.62 0.92
C TYR A 449 -46.40 7.27 0.51
N ALA A 450 -45.30 6.86 1.15
CA ALA A 450 -44.78 5.52 1.04
C ALA A 450 -45.78 4.48 1.60
N ASP A 451 -45.48 3.19 1.40
CA ASP A 451 -46.28 2.07 1.89
C ASP A 451 -46.38 2.04 3.43
N THR A 452 -45.37 2.58 4.08
CA THR A 452 -45.33 2.92 5.50
C THR A 452 -44.79 4.34 5.68
N ASN A 453 -44.77 4.91 6.89
CA ASN A 453 -44.04 6.15 7.18
C ASN A 453 -42.58 6.05 6.71
N GLY A 454 -42.28 6.65 5.55
CA GLY A 454 -41.00 6.51 4.87
C GLY A 454 -39.83 7.11 5.64
N PHE A 455 -40.08 8.10 6.50
CA PHE A 455 -39.06 8.69 7.37
C PHE A 455 -38.62 7.70 8.45
N GLU A 456 -39.57 7.06 9.13
CA GLU A 456 -39.27 6.04 10.14
C GLU A 456 -38.66 4.78 9.52
N ALA A 457 -39.12 4.38 8.33
CA ALA A 457 -38.51 3.28 7.59
C ALA A 457 -37.07 3.58 7.17
N SER A 458 -36.78 4.81 6.74
CA SER A 458 -35.41 5.24 6.41
C SER A 458 -34.51 5.24 7.64
N LYS A 459 -35.00 5.70 8.81
CA LYS A 459 -34.28 5.58 10.08
C LYS A 459 -33.98 4.14 10.44
N LYS A 460 -35.00 3.28 10.37
CA LYS A 460 -34.86 1.84 10.65
C LYS A 460 -33.81 1.21 9.74
N ALA A 461 -33.80 1.58 8.46
CA ALA A 461 -32.84 1.07 7.50
C ALA A 461 -31.41 1.54 7.74
N ALA A 462 -31.21 2.83 8.03
CA ALA A 462 -29.91 3.36 8.41
C ALA A 462 -29.41 2.74 9.73
N ASN A 463 -30.30 2.54 10.71
CA ASN A 463 -29.95 1.85 11.96
C ASN A 463 -29.57 0.38 11.73
N ALA A 464 -30.28 -0.35 10.85
CA ALA A 464 -29.91 -1.72 10.49
C ALA A 464 -28.55 -1.79 9.77
N PHE A 465 -28.22 -0.78 8.95
CA PHE A 465 -26.90 -0.61 8.35
C PHE A 465 -25.82 -0.39 9.42
N ILE A 466 -26.05 0.57 10.34
CA ILE A 466 -25.15 0.88 11.47
C ILE A 466 -24.91 -0.35 12.34
N ASP A 467 -25.97 -1.06 12.73
CA ASP A 467 -25.88 -2.28 13.54
C ASP A 467 -25.03 -3.36 12.87
N SER A 468 -25.11 -3.46 11.55
CA SER A 468 -24.33 -4.44 10.78
C SER A 468 -22.86 -4.04 10.63
N LEU A 469 -22.52 -2.76 10.74
CA LEU A 469 -21.15 -2.25 10.75
C LEU A 469 -20.51 -2.22 12.14
N GLN A 470 -21.28 -2.42 13.20
CA GLN A 470 -20.79 -2.34 14.58
C GLN A 470 -19.58 -3.26 14.81
N GLY A 471 -18.52 -2.72 15.40
CA GLY A 471 -17.28 -3.44 15.69
C GLY A 471 -16.35 -3.60 14.51
N THR A 472 -16.65 -2.99 13.36
CA THR A 472 -15.77 -2.96 12.18
C THR A 472 -15.01 -1.64 12.10
N PRO A 473 -13.86 -1.57 11.40
CA PRO A 473 -13.11 -0.33 11.23
C PRO A 473 -13.76 0.65 10.21
N ALA A 474 -15.00 0.40 9.77
CA ALA A 474 -15.70 1.30 8.85
C ALA A 474 -15.93 2.69 9.49
N GLU A 475 -15.87 3.73 8.67
CA GLU A 475 -16.18 5.11 9.04
C GLU A 475 -17.42 5.57 8.27
N LEU A 476 -18.44 6.08 8.97
CA LEU A 476 -19.75 6.39 8.40
C LEU A 476 -20.04 7.89 8.40
N GLY A 477 -20.22 8.47 7.21
CA GLY A 477 -20.84 9.78 7.01
C GLY A 477 -22.35 9.66 6.81
N ILE A 478 -23.13 10.53 7.45
CA ILE A 478 -24.60 10.47 7.45
C ILE A 478 -25.14 11.79 6.94
N TYR A 479 -25.85 11.75 5.82
CA TYR A 479 -26.31 12.92 5.10
C TYR A 479 -27.79 12.78 4.79
N ASN A 480 -28.45 13.92 4.65
CA ASN A 480 -29.85 13.96 4.27
C ASN A 480 -30.11 15.11 3.30
N PHE A 481 -31.14 15.01 2.47
CA PHE A 481 -31.50 16.06 1.51
C PHE A 481 -33.00 16.06 1.22
N ALA A 482 -33.47 17.18 0.67
CA ALA A 482 -34.80 17.33 0.08
C ALA A 482 -34.70 18.39 -1.03
N SER A 483 -35.38 19.55 -0.96
CA SER A 483 -35.14 20.67 -1.91
C SER A 483 -33.70 21.20 -1.81
N GLY A 484 -33.06 21.08 -0.66
CA GLY A 484 -31.65 21.41 -0.40
C GLY A 484 -30.97 20.34 0.46
N GLY A 485 -29.68 20.52 0.71
CA GLY A 485 -28.86 19.62 1.51
C GLY A 485 -27.95 20.43 2.45
N PRO A 486 -27.94 20.15 3.77
CA PRO A 486 -28.79 19.20 4.47
C PRO A 486 -30.26 19.67 4.58
N ALA A 487 -31.19 18.73 4.67
CA ALA A 487 -32.60 19.03 4.94
C ALA A 487 -32.91 19.24 6.43
N ASN A 488 -32.30 18.43 7.27
CA ASN A 488 -32.34 18.50 8.72
C ASN A 488 -30.90 18.65 9.25
N GLN A 489 -30.56 19.83 9.77
CA GLN A 489 -29.20 20.15 10.21
C GLN A 489 -28.70 19.22 11.35
N ALA A 490 -29.58 18.86 12.29
CA ALA A 490 -29.24 17.95 13.38
C ALA A 490 -29.13 16.47 12.93
N GLY A 491 -29.65 16.15 11.75
CA GLY A 491 -29.67 14.81 11.18
C GLY A 491 -28.51 14.51 10.23
N THR A 492 -27.41 15.25 10.31
CA THR A 492 -26.27 15.04 9.41
C THR A 492 -24.92 15.22 10.10
N THR A 493 -23.90 14.58 9.54
CA THR A 493 -22.49 14.82 9.84
C THR A 493 -21.86 15.90 8.95
N HIS A 494 -22.61 16.48 8.00
CA HIS A 494 -22.13 17.57 7.16
C HIS A 494 -21.64 18.78 8.00
N GLY A 495 -20.43 19.25 7.71
CA GLY A 495 -19.78 20.34 8.45
C GLY A 495 -19.09 19.91 9.76
N GLN A 496 -19.12 18.63 10.13
CA GLN A 496 -18.32 18.10 11.24
C GLN A 496 -16.89 17.78 10.78
N ASN A 497 -15.93 17.80 11.72
CA ASN A 497 -14.53 17.46 11.44
C ASN A 497 -14.02 16.42 12.46
N PRO A 498 -13.75 15.17 12.04
CA PRO A 498 -14.03 14.63 10.71
C PRO A 498 -15.55 14.48 10.42
N PRO A 499 -15.98 14.44 9.15
CA PRO A 499 -17.39 14.33 8.77
C PRO A 499 -17.94 12.88 8.84
N TYR A 500 -17.18 11.96 9.43
CA TYR A 500 -17.52 10.54 9.56
C TYR A 500 -17.34 10.04 10.99
N ILE A 501 -18.12 9.02 11.35
CA ILE A 501 -18.19 8.43 12.68
C ILE A 501 -17.61 7.01 12.62
N SER A 502 -16.69 6.67 13.53
CA SER A 502 -16.12 5.31 13.59
C SER A 502 -17.16 4.29 14.07
N MET A 503 -17.30 3.17 13.36
CA MET A 503 -18.18 2.05 13.75
C MET A 503 -17.49 1.04 14.68
N LEU A 504 -16.22 1.26 15.00
CA LEU A 504 -15.43 0.37 15.86
C LEU A 504 -15.86 0.47 17.34
N SER A 505 -16.29 1.66 17.78
CA SER A 505 -16.65 1.91 19.18
C SER A 505 -18.16 1.95 19.40
N GLU A 506 -18.61 1.49 20.58
CA GLU A 506 -20.02 1.59 20.98
C GLU A 506 -20.52 3.05 21.00
N GLN A 507 -19.66 3.99 21.41
CA GLN A 507 -19.98 5.42 21.41
C GLN A 507 -20.20 5.96 19.99
N GLY A 508 -19.39 5.54 19.02
CA GLY A 508 -19.57 5.92 17.62
C GLY A 508 -20.88 5.37 17.05
N VAL A 509 -21.21 4.10 17.35
CA VAL A 509 -22.49 3.48 16.97
C VAL A 509 -23.68 4.25 17.57
N GLN A 510 -23.62 4.59 18.86
CA GLN A 510 -24.68 5.39 19.51
C GLN A 510 -24.82 6.77 18.87
N ARG A 511 -23.71 7.48 18.64
CA ARG A 511 -23.71 8.80 17.98
C ARG A 511 -24.31 8.73 16.57
N ALA A 512 -23.99 7.71 15.78
CA ALA A 512 -24.57 7.53 14.45
C ALA A 512 -26.10 7.36 14.51
N LYS A 513 -26.59 6.56 15.45
CA LYS A 513 -28.04 6.40 15.69
C LYS A 513 -28.71 7.70 16.14
N GLU A 514 -28.05 8.48 17.00
CA GLU A 514 -28.55 9.80 17.43
C GLU A 514 -28.70 10.78 16.25
N VAL A 515 -27.73 10.80 15.33
CA VAL A 515 -27.83 11.60 14.10
C VAL A 515 -29.04 11.14 13.26
N VAL A 516 -29.18 9.84 13.01
CA VAL A 516 -30.30 9.28 12.24
C VAL A 516 -31.67 9.59 12.86
N ASN A 517 -31.78 9.58 14.20
CA ASN A 517 -33.03 9.86 14.90
C ASN A 517 -33.62 11.25 14.58
N ASN A 518 -32.79 12.20 14.15
CA ASN A 518 -33.20 13.55 13.76
C ASN A 518 -33.75 13.66 12.32
N TRP A 519 -33.85 12.57 11.57
CA TRP A 519 -34.50 12.57 10.26
C TRP A 519 -36.01 12.73 10.40
N SER A 520 -36.59 13.70 9.71
CA SER A 520 -38.02 14.01 9.82
C SER A 520 -38.46 14.86 8.64
N TYR A 521 -39.76 14.89 8.40
CA TYR A 521 -40.34 15.71 7.35
C TYR A 521 -40.17 17.20 7.62
N ASN A 522 -39.74 17.96 6.60
CA ASN A 522 -39.67 19.41 6.62
C ASN A 522 -40.50 20.00 5.48
N ALA A 523 -41.66 20.59 5.81
CA ALA A 523 -42.57 21.15 4.80
C ALA A 523 -41.97 22.29 3.96
N ASN A 524 -41.01 23.04 4.52
CA ASN A 524 -40.32 24.13 3.82
C ASN A 524 -39.19 23.62 2.89
N ASN A 525 -38.93 22.32 2.91
CA ASN A 525 -37.87 21.67 2.17
C ASN A 525 -38.37 20.32 1.65
N SER A 526 -39.26 20.37 0.65
CA SER A 526 -40.16 19.27 0.28
C SER A 526 -39.92 18.63 -1.09
N ALA A 527 -39.10 19.23 -1.97
CA ALA A 527 -38.77 18.72 -3.30
C ALA A 527 -37.61 17.69 -3.25
N THR A 528 -37.23 17.14 -4.39
CA THR A 528 -36.19 16.09 -4.49
C THR A 528 -34.98 16.59 -5.27
N ASN A 529 -33.94 17.06 -4.56
CA ASN A 529 -32.73 17.65 -5.15
C ASN A 529 -31.52 16.72 -5.03
N TRP A 530 -31.35 15.86 -6.04
CA TRP A 530 -30.23 14.91 -6.07
C TRP A 530 -28.85 15.60 -6.11
N GLU A 531 -28.72 16.72 -6.83
CA GLU A 531 -27.48 17.50 -6.89
C GLU A 531 -27.05 17.96 -5.48
N ALA A 532 -27.98 18.48 -4.67
CA ALA A 532 -27.68 18.93 -3.31
C ALA A 532 -27.34 17.76 -2.37
N GLY A 533 -27.98 16.60 -2.54
CA GLY A 533 -27.61 15.39 -1.81
C GLY A 533 -26.18 14.96 -2.09
N LEU A 534 -25.81 14.85 -3.37
CA LEU A 534 -24.48 14.40 -3.81
C LEU A 534 -23.37 15.41 -3.50
N ARG A 535 -23.63 16.72 -3.53
CA ARG A 535 -22.60 17.73 -3.22
C ARG A 535 -22.15 17.75 -1.76
N GLN A 536 -22.98 17.27 -0.83
CA GLN A 536 -22.63 17.27 0.60
C GLN A 536 -21.47 16.33 0.95
N VAL A 537 -21.22 15.32 0.11
CA VAL A 537 -20.17 14.30 0.32
C VAL A 537 -18.87 14.61 -0.42
N LYS A 538 -18.82 15.73 -1.16
CA LYS A 538 -17.63 16.15 -1.91
C LYS A 538 -16.48 16.51 -0.95
N ASP A 539 -15.24 16.28 -1.37
CA ASP A 539 -14.00 16.66 -0.65
C ASP A 539 -13.80 15.94 0.70
N HIS A 540 -14.37 14.74 0.86
CA HIS A 540 -14.36 13.99 2.12
C HIS A 540 -13.83 12.55 1.98
N ASP A 541 -13.20 12.22 0.85
CA ASP A 541 -12.51 10.96 0.60
C ASP A 541 -13.36 9.70 0.87
N TYR A 542 -14.64 9.73 0.49
CA TYR A 542 -15.51 8.57 0.60
C TYR A 542 -15.18 7.51 -0.45
N ASP A 543 -15.15 6.26 -0.02
CA ASP A 543 -15.00 5.09 -0.90
C ASP A 543 -16.29 4.80 -1.67
N VAL A 544 -17.42 4.92 -0.98
CA VAL A 544 -18.75 4.61 -1.52
C VAL A 544 -19.82 5.53 -0.94
N VAL A 545 -20.76 5.92 -1.80
CA VAL A 545 -21.95 6.71 -1.46
C VAL A 545 -23.19 5.87 -1.76
N TYR A 546 -23.93 5.49 -0.72
CA TYR A 546 -25.26 4.91 -0.84
C TYR A 546 -26.31 6.03 -0.84
N PHE A 547 -26.95 6.25 -1.98
CA PHE A 547 -27.87 7.35 -2.23
C PHE A 547 -29.32 6.84 -2.24
N ILE A 548 -30.05 7.02 -1.14
CA ILE A 548 -31.40 6.46 -0.92
C ILE A 548 -32.46 7.48 -1.35
N THR A 549 -33.36 7.10 -2.26
CA THR A 549 -34.46 7.96 -2.71
C THR A 549 -35.61 7.14 -3.31
N ASP A 550 -36.84 7.59 -3.15
CA ASP A 550 -38.01 7.10 -3.90
C ASP A 550 -38.48 8.07 -5.00
N GLY A 551 -37.89 9.27 -5.00
CA GLY A 551 -38.25 10.38 -5.86
C GLY A 551 -37.30 10.53 -7.04
N MET A 552 -37.81 11.10 -8.12
CA MET A 552 -37.02 11.49 -9.28
C MET A 552 -36.50 12.93 -9.09
N PRO A 553 -35.40 13.36 -9.75
CA PRO A 553 -34.83 14.69 -9.52
C PRO A 553 -35.77 15.79 -10.05
N THR A 554 -36.43 16.51 -9.14
CA THR A 554 -37.41 17.55 -9.50
C THR A 554 -36.85 18.97 -9.39
N THR A 555 -35.75 19.17 -8.66
CA THR A 555 -35.11 20.48 -8.51
C THR A 555 -33.59 20.38 -8.41
N SER A 556 -32.91 21.50 -8.65
CA SER A 556 -31.47 21.69 -8.57
C SER A 556 -31.16 23.17 -8.44
N SER A 557 -29.89 23.52 -8.32
CA SER A 557 -29.41 24.90 -8.38
C SER A 557 -29.86 25.62 -9.66
N THR A 558 -29.78 24.96 -10.82
CA THR A 558 -30.25 25.51 -12.11
C THR A 558 -31.78 25.68 -12.15
N ILE A 559 -32.55 24.73 -11.63
CA ILE A 559 -34.01 24.85 -11.59
C ILE A 559 -34.43 26.01 -10.69
N LYS A 560 -33.79 26.16 -9.53
CA LYS A 560 -34.05 27.26 -8.60
C LYS A 560 -33.68 28.62 -9.21
N SER A 561 -32.55 28.73 -9.91
CA SER A 561 -32.13 29.99 -10.54
C SER A 561 -33.09 30.44 -11.65
N LYS A 562 -33.77 29.50 -12.31
CA LYS A 562 -34.85 29.75 -13.29
C LYS A 562 -36.21 30.06 -12.63
N GLY A 563 -36.32 30.00 -11.31
CA GLY A 563 -37.57 30.21 -10.58
C GLY A 563 -38.65 29.18 -10.95
N ILE A 564 -38.22 27.95 -11.25
CA ILE A 564 -39.07 26.80 -11.55
C ILE A 564 -39.29 26.01 -10.24
N GLY A 565 -40.52 25.55 -10.03
CA GLY A 565 -40.87 24.73 -8.86
C GLY A 565 -40.33 23.30 -8.97
N GLY A 566 -40.19 22.63 -7.81
CA GLY A 566 -39.64 21.28 -7.71
C GLY A 566 -40.69 20.18 -7.69
N GLU A 567 -41.77 20.29 -8.47
CA GLU A 567 -42.89 19.33 -8.40
C GLU A 567 -42.71 18.08 -9.27
N PHE A 568 -42.04 18.19 -10.43
CA PHE A 568 -41.87 17.11 -11.40
C PHE A 568 -40.46 17.12 -11.99
N VAL A 569 -40.10 16.03 -12.66
CA VAL A 569 -38.74 15.83 -13.20
C VAL A 569 -38.39 16.91 -14.22
N GLN A 570 -37.26 17.57 -14.01
CA GLN A 570 -36.73 18.58 -14.92
C GLN A 570 -35.41 18.12 -15.53
N ALA A 571 -35.19 18.42 -16.82
CA ALA A 571 -33.98 18.02 -17.52
C ALA A 571 -32.71 18.58 -16.84
N SER A 572 -32.71 19.84 -16.44
CA SER A 572 -31.58 20.42 -15.70
C SER A 572 -31.37 19.78 -14.33
N ALA A 573 -32.42 19.34 -13.63
CA ALA A 573 -32.26 18.70 -12.32
C ALA A 573 -31.51 17.37 -12.42
N LEU A 574 -31.87 16.53 -13.41
CA LEU A 574 -31.16 15.29 -13.70
C LEU A 574 -29.71 15.57 -14.12
N ASN A 575 -29.49 16.50 -15.05
CA ASN A 575 -28.16 16.81 -15.59
C ASN A 575 -27.21 17.44 -14.56
N ASP A 576 -27.73 18.24 -13.62
CA ASP A 576 -26.94 18.78 -12.50
C ASP A 576 -26.56 17.67 -11.51
N ALA A 577 -27.44 16.69 -11.28
CA ALA A 577 -27.14 15.53 -10.45
C ALA A 577 -26.07 14.63 -11.09
N ILE A 578 -26.14 14.39 -12.42
CA ILE A 578 -25.10 13.66 -13.17
C ILE A 578 -23.76 14.35 -13.03
N LYS A 579 -23.73 15.68 -13.16
CA LYS A 579 -22.49 16.46 -12.98
C LYS A 579 -21.92 16.29 -11.58
N ALA A 580 -22.75 16.42 -10.53
CA ALA A 580 -22.30 16.23 -9.15
C ALA A 580 -21.76 14.80 -8.91
N ALA A 581 -22.43 13.78 -9.45
CA ALA A 581 -21.97 12.40 -9.32
C ALA A 581 -20.67 12.14 -10.10
N ASN A 582 -20.50 12.73 -11.28
CA ASN A 582 -19.28 12.63 -12.07
C ASN A 582 -18.08 13.23 -11.33
N GLU A 583 -18.25 14.32 -10.58
CA GLU A 583 -17.18 14.88 -9.74
C GLU A 583 -16.73 13.88 -8.67
N LEU A 584 -17.66 13.17 -8.02
CA LEU A 584 -17.34 12.13 -7.04
C LEU A 584 -16.65 10.92 -7.68
N LYS A 585 -17.18 10.42 -8.79
CA LYS A 585 -16.63 9.27 -9.52
C LYS A 585 -15.23 9.54 -10.07
N ALA A 586 -14.99 10.76 -10.57
CA ALA A 586 -13.67 11.18 -11.02
C ALA A 586 -12.64 11.25 -9.87
N ALA A 587 -13.10 11.44 -8.63
CA ALA A 587 -12.27 11.38 -7.43
C ALA A 587 -12.11 9.95 -6.86
N GLY A 588 -12.65 8.93 -7.53
CA GLY A 588 -12.56 7.52 -7.10
C GLY A 588 -13.70 7.04 -6.21
N THR A 589 -14.68 7.89 -5.89
CA THR A 589 -15.84 7.50 -5.08
C THR A 589 -16.86 6.72 -5.91
N ARG A 590 -17.25 5.53 -5.46
CA ARG A 590 -18.34 4.76 -6.06
C ARG A 590 -19.70 5.33 -5.65
N VAL A 591 -20.61 5.53 -6.59
CA VAL A 591 -21.98 6.00 -6.32
C VAL A 591 -22.97 4.83 -6.53
N VAL A 592 -23.77 4.53 -5.51
CA VAL A 592 -24.76 3.44 -5.51
C VAL A 592 -26.14 4.00 -5.16
N PRO A 593 -27.00 4.27 -6.16
CA PRO A 593 -28.37 4.68 -5.93
C PRO A 593 -29.20 3.50 -5.41
N ILE A 594 -29.95 3.74 -4.34
CA ILE A 594 -30.92 2.83 -3.75
C ILE A 594 -32.30 3.42 -4.02
N MET A 595 -32.88 2.99 -5.13
CA MET A 595 -34.16 3.48 -5.65
C MET A 595 -35.31 2.68 -5.02
N VAL A 596 -36.07 3.32 -4.14
CA VAL A 596 -37.22 2.73 -3.47
C VAL A 596 -38.48 2.99 -4.31
N ASP A 597 -39.27 1.96 -4.59
CA ASP A 597 -40.46 2.12 -5.43
C ASP A 597 -41.55 2.90 -4.69
N LEU A 598 -41.94 4.03 -5.29
CA LEU A 598 -43.11 4.81 -4.90
C LEU A 598 -44.38 4.20 -5.52
N THR A 599 -45.46 4.12 -4.73
CA THR A 599 -46.79 3.72 -5.24
C THR A 599 -47.77 4.89 -5.26
N LEU A 600 -48.56 4.96 -6.33
CA LEU A 600 -49.62 5.94 -6.54
C LEU A 600 -50.99 5.26 -6.48
N GLY A 601 -52.03 6.07 -6.30
CA GLY A 601 -53.39 5.56 -6.15
C GLY A 601 -54.42 6.61 -5.78
N GLY A 602 -54.00 7.79 -5.32
CA GLY A 602 -54.90 8.80 -4.80
C GLY A 602 -55.85 8.21 -3.75
N ASN A 603 -57.14 8.47 -3.93
CA ASN A 603 -58.22 7.87 -3.13
C ASN A 603 -58.97 6.75 -3.85
N THR A 604 -58.37 6.14 -4.88
CA THR A 604 -59.02 5.12 -5.72
C THR A 604 -58.90 3.70 -5.15
N GLY A 605 -58.00 3.48 -4.18
CA GLY A 605 -57.74 2.17 -3.59
C GLY A 605 -56.87 1.24 -4.45
N LYS A 606 -56.29 1.75 -5.54
CA LYS A 606 -55.32 1.03 -6.38
C LYS A 606 -53.89 1.35 -5.97
N ASP A 607 -52.98 0.42 -6.26
CA ASP A 607 -51.54 0.61 -6.12
C ASP A 607 -50.87 0.51 -7.46
N TRP A 608 -50.21 1.59 -7.87
CA TRP A 608 -49.45 1.65 -9.10
C TRP A 608 -48.02 2.08 -8.83
N VAL A 609 -47.06 1.22 -9.15
CA VAL A 609 -45.63 1.52 -8.99
C VAL A 609 -45.20 2.56 -10.01
N VAL A 610 -44.48 3.59 -9.57
CA VAL A 610 -43.87 4.58 -10.46
C VAL A 610 -42.64 3.97 -11.13
N GLU A 611 -42.77 3.63 -12.41
CA GLU A 611 -41.64 3.09 -13.20
C GLU A 611 -40.88 4.18 -13.97
N GLN A 612 -41.56 5.25 -14.34
CA GLN A 612 -41.04 6.35 -15.16
C GLN A 612 -41.95 7.58 -15.06
N ASP A 613 -41.44 8.74 -15.47
CA ASP A 613 -42.24 9.95 -15.70
C ASP A 613 -41.67 10.79 -16.85
N TYR A 614 -42.43 11.78 -17.32
CA TYR A 614 -41.97 12.73 -18.31
C TYR A 614 -40.86 13.63 -17.77
N VAL A 615 -39.77 13.73 -18.53
CA VAL A 615 -38.71 14.69 -18.24
C VAL A 615 -39.03 16.01 -18.95
N LEU A 616 -39.29 17.04 -18.17
CA LEU A 616 -39.68 18.35 -18.67
C LEU A 616 -38.49 19.15 -19.19
N LYS A 617 -38.71 19.97 -20.23
CA LYS A 617 -37.71 20.88 -20.82
C LYS A 617 -37.54 22.16 -19.99
N ASP A 618 -37.36 22.02 -18.69
CA ASP A 618 -37.25 23.13 -17.73
C ASP A 618 -38.40 24.14 -17.86
N ILE A 619 -39.64 23.63 -17.88
CA ILE A 619 -40.84 24.45 -18.06
C ILE A 619 -41.48 24.78 -16.71
N LYS A 620 -42.11 25.96 -16.63
CA LYS A 620 -42.66 26.48 -15.38
C LYS A 620 -44.13 26.11 -15.21
N ARG A 621 -44.49 25.67 -14.00
CA ARG A 621 -45.89 25.47 -13.61
C ARG A 621 -46.59 26.80 -13.39
N ILE A 622 -47.82 26.90 -13.85
CA ILE A 622 -48.74 28.00 -13.53
C ILE A 622 -49.96 27.46 -12.78
N GLY A 623 -50.61 28.32 -12.00
CA GLY A 623 -51.83 27.97 -11.27
C GLY A 623 -52.94 27.50 -12.22
N LEU A 624 -53.81 26.60 -11.75
CA LEU A 624 -54.87 26.00 -12.57
C LEU A 624 -55.74 27.06 -13.27
N ASN A 625 -56.08 28.13 -12.54
CA ASN A 625 -56.91 29.23 -13.01
C ASN A 625 -56.10 30.49 -13.36
N ALA A 626 -54.76 30.42 -13.36
CA ALA A 626 -53.92 31.56 -13.68
C ALA A 626 -53.90 31.81 -15.20
N GLU A 627 -53.79 33.08 -15.59
CA GLU A 627 -53.50 33.44 -16.97
C GLU A 627 -52.09 32.98 -17.35
N VAL A 628 -51.90 32.58 -18.62
CA VAL A 628 -50.57 32.25 -19.15
C VAL A 628 -49.71 33.52 -19.10
N PRO A 629 -48.49 33.49 -18.55
CA PRO A 629 -47.62 34.64 -18.52
C PRO A 629 -47.41 35.29 -19.89
N GLN A 630 -47.20 36.61 -19.90
CA GLN A 630 -46.96 37.38 -21.14
C GLN A 630 -45.55 37.19 -21.70
N GLN A 631 -44.62 36.74 -20.86
CA GLN A 631 -43.25 36.44 -21.27
C GLN A 631 -43.25 35.23 -22.22
N PRO A 632 -42.50 35.30 -23.35
CA PRO A 632 -42.34 34.15 -24.23
C PRO A 632 -41.76 32.94 -23.48
N GLY A 633 -42.31 31.76 -23.73
CA GLY A 633 -41.91 30.54 -23.02
C GLY A 633 -42.99 29.47 -22.98
N VAL A 634 -42.64 28.31 -22.43
CA VAL A 634 -43.54 27.18 -22.27
C VAL A 634 -43.95 27.03 -20.81
N TYR A 635 -45.24 26.89 -20.58
CA TYR A 635 -45.86 26.82 -19.27
C TYR A 635 -46.82 25.64 -19.21
N TYR A 636 -46.98 25.05 -18.03
CA TYR A 636 -47.95 23.97 -17.85
C TYR A 636 -48.81 24.17 -16.61
N ARG A 637 -50.00 23.58 -16.63
CA ARG A 637 -50.86 23.46 -15.45
C ARG A 637 -51.34 22.04 -15.31
N ILE A 638 -51.59 21.67 -14.06
CA ILE A 638 -52.12 20.37 -13.68
C ILE A 638 -53.45 20.53 -12.99
N ASN A 639 -54.34 19.58 -13.20
CA ASN A 639 -55.60 19.47 -12.46
C ASN A 639 -55.65 18.13 -11.71
N SER A 640 -55.07 18.12 -10.50
CA SER A 640 -55.03 16.96 -9.61
C SER A 640 -56.40 16.48 -9.14
N GLY A 641 -57.44 17.32 -9.28
CA GLY A 641 -58.81 17.03 -8.84
C GLY A 641 -59.60 16.11 -9.78
N ILE A 642 -59.12 15.92 -11.01
CA ILE A 642 -59.85 15.18 -12.05
C ILE A 642 -60.04 13.72 -11.65
N GLN A 643 -61.30 13.32 -11.50
CA GLN A 643 -61.68 11.97 -11.06
C GLN A 643 -61.00 10.86 -11.87
N GLY A 644 -60.94 10.99 -13.19
CA GLY A 644 -60.33 9.99 -14.07
C GLY A 644 -58.81 9.86 -13.97
N ALA A 645 -58.11 10.82 -13.37
CA ALA A 645 -56.65 10.84 -13.26
C ALA A 645 -56.15 10.78 -11.81
N ARG A 646 -57.02 10.54 -10.82
CA ARG A 646 -56.63 10.50 -9.40
C ARG A 646 -55.64 9.38 -9.07
N GLU A 647 -55.55 8.34 -9.90
CA GLU A 647 -54.52 7.30 -9.76
C GLU A 647 -53.09 7.83 -9.97
N ALA A 648 -52.92 9.02 -10.57
CA ALA A 648 -51.62 9.68 -10.72
C ALA A 648 -51.24 10.55 -9.49
N ASN A 649 -52.11 10.60 -8.49
CA ASN A 649 -51.84 11.30 -7.23
C ASN A 649 -51.17 10.35 -6.23
N TYR A 650 -50.43 10.93 -5.28
CA TYR A 650 -49.87 10.19 -4.16
C TYR A 650 -50.93 9.33 -3.45
N ASN A 651 -50.53 8.15 -3.02
CA ASN A 651 -51.41 7.18 -2.40
C ASN A 651 -51.61 7.50 -0.91
N ASP A 652 -52.81 7.93 -0.53
CA ASP A 652 -53.07 8.46 0.82
C ASP A 652 -53.53 7.38 1.81
N LYS A 653 -52.85 6.23 1.80
CA LYS A 653 -53.28 5.04 2.57
C LYS A 653 -53.14 5.21 4.08
N GLU A 654 -51.97 5.63 4.55
CA GLU A 654 -51.70 5.72 6.00
C GLU A 654 -52.52 6.81 6.69
N ARG A 655 -52.82 7.91 5.98
CA ARG A 655 -53.61 9.02 6.54
C ARG A 655 -55.10 8.83 6.37
N LYS A 656 -55.56 7.72 5.77
CA LYS A 656 -56.98 7.46 5.53
C LYS A 656 -57.79 7.54 6.83
N GLY A 657 -58.75 8.47 6.88
CA GLY A 657 -59.59 8.70 8.06
C GLY A 657 -59.04 9.74 9.05
N THR A 658 -57.91 10.37 8.76
CA THR A 658 -57.41 11.55 9.51
C THR A 658 -57.91 12.86 8.88
N ASN A 659 -57.77 13.97 9.62
CA ASN A 659 -58.12 15.32 9.11
C ASN A 659 -57.22 15.78 7.94
N GLU A 660 -56.07 15.13 7.75
CA GLU A 660 -55.14 15.38 6.64
C GLU A 660 -55.39 14.47 5.44
N SER A 661 -56.42 13.60 5.51
CA SER A 661 -56.73 12.64 4.46
C SER A 661 -57.36 13.31 3.24
N GLY A 662 -57.08 12.77 2.05
CA GLY A 662 -57.74 13.15 0.80
C GLY A 662 -57.05 14.26 0.04
N GLU A 663 -55.80 14.61 0.39
CA GLU A 663 -54.96 15.50 -0.41
C GLU A 663 -54.79 14.95 -1.84
N LEU A 664 -55.21 15.74 -2.82
CA LEU A 664 -55.09 15.40 -4.24
C LEU A 664 -53.84 16.04 -4.81
N ILE A 665 -52.69 15.42 -4.56
CA ILE A 665 -51.38 15.88 -5.04
C ILE A 665 -50.91 14.95 -6.15
N MET A 666 -50.85 15.48 -7.37
CA MET A 666 -50.36 14.76 -8.54
C MET A 666 -48.85 14.55 -8.44
N ALA A 667 -48.40 13.32 -8.63
CA ALA A 667 -47.01 12.90 -8.46
C ALA A 667 -46.39 12.30 -9.74
N ASN A 668 -47.19 12.03 -10.77
CA ASN A 668 -46.69 11.50 -12.05
C ASN A 668 -47.44 12.10 -13.25
N LEU A 669 -46.74 12.86 -14.08
CA LEU A 669 -47.33 13.56 -15.23
C LEU A 669 -47.70 12.61 -16.36
N GLU A 670 -46.88 11.58 -16.60
CA GLU A 670 -47.13 10.59 -17.65
C GLU A 670 -48.47 9.88 -17.41
N ARG A 671 -48.66 9.34 -16.21
CA ARG A 671 -49.87 8.64 -15.80
C ARG A 671 -51.07 9.56 -15.87
N ALA A 672 -50.95 10.79 -15.37
CA ALA A 672 -52.02 11.79 -15.44
C ALA A 672 -52.43 12.10 -16.89
N ALA A 673 -51.45 12.32 -17.77
CA ALA A 673 -51.68 12.61 -19.18
C ALA A 673 -52.31 11.43 -19.93
N LYS A 674 -51.93 10.18 -19.60
CA LYS A 674 -52.53 8.97 -20.18
C LYS A 674 -53.96 8.75 -19.72
N LEU A 675 -54.24 8.99 -18.44
CA LEU A 675 -55.56 8.75 -17.83
C LEU A 675 -56.61 9.80 -18.18
N ALA A 676 -56.22 11.07 -18.27
CA ALA A 676 -57.11 12.15 -18.68
C ALA A 676 -56.41 13.11 -19.68
N PRO A 677 -56.27 12.68 -20.95
CA PRO A 677 -55.58 13.45 -21.98
C PRO A 677 -56.13 14.87 -22.12
N ASN A 678 -55.23 15.85 -22.21
CA ASN A 678 -55.54 17.29 -22.33
C ASN A 678 -56.40 17.90 -21.22
N ARG A 679 -56.69 17.13 -20.15
CA ARG A 679 -57.51 17.58 -19.01
C ARG A 679 -56.69 17.61 -17.73
N ALA A 680 -55.96 16.55 -17.41
CA ALA A 680 -55.11 16.49 -16.22
C ALA A 680 -53.81 17.29 -16.36
N LEU A 681 -53.24 17.32 -17.57
CA LEU A 681 -52.10 18.15 -17.94
C LEU A 681 -52.49 19.02 -19.14
N GLN A 682 -52.16 20.30 -19.06
CA GLN A 682 -52.27 21.23 -20.19
C GLN A 682 -50.99 22.06 -20.29
N VAL A 683 -50.45 22.15 -21.50
CA VAL A 683 -49.23 22.87 -21.80
C VAL A 683 -49.50 23.96 -22.82
N PHE A 684 -48.97 25.14 -22.56
CA PHE A 684 -49.13 26.34 -23.35
C PHE A 684 -47.77 26.88 -23.74
N GLU A 685 -47.68 27.43 -24.92
CA GLU A 685 -46.53 28.19 -25.36
C GLU A 685 -46.95 29.63 -25.66
N ARG A 686 -46.28 30.57 -25.00
CA ARG A 686 -46.34 31.99 -25.32
C ARG A 686 -45.30 32.29 -26.40
N LEU A 687 -45.77 32.65 -27.59
CA LEU A 687 -44.92 33.03 -28.72
C LEU A 687 -44.41 34.47 -28.57
N PRO A 688 -43.31 34.85 -29.25
CA PRO A 688 -42.76 36.22 -29.20
C PRO A 688 -43.74 37.33 -29.60
N ASN A 689 -44.72 37.01 -30.43
CA ASN A 689 -45.78 37.94 -30.85
C ASN A 689 -46.92 38.10 -29.81
N GLY A 690 -46.75 37.53 -28.61
CA GLY A 690 -47.74 37.59 -27.53
C GLY A 690 -48.90 36.60 -27.70
N ARG A 691 -48.98 35.80 -28.77
CA ARG A 691 -50.03 34.78 -28.91
C ARG A 691 -49.72 33.57 -28.03
N SER A 692 -50.71 33.08 -27.29
CA SER A 692 -50.63 31.81 -26.55
C SER A 692 -51.24 30.67 -27.37
N VAL A 693 -50.54 29.55 -27.47
CA VAL A 693 -51.02 28.34 -28.17
C VAL A 693 -50.97 27.13 -27.23
N THR A 694 -51.98 26.27 -27.29
CA THR A 694 -51.98 25.00 -26.54
C THR A 694 -51.14 23.98 -27.29
N VAL A 695 -50.09 23.46 -26.64
CA VAL A 695 -49.11 22.52 -27.21
C VAL A 695 -49.07 21.19 -26.46
N THR A 696 -50.06 20.89 -25.62
CA THR A 696 -50.11 19.65 -24.81
C THR A 696 -49.82 18.39 -25.63
N SER A 697 -50.45 18.24 -26.80
CA SER A 697 -50.29 17.06 -27.65
C SER A 697 -48.98 17.07 -28.45
N ASP A 698 -48.32 18.22 -28.61
CA ASP A 698 -47.00 18.32 -29.22
C ASP A 698 -45.91 18.19 -28.15
N MET A 699 -45.73 16.95 -27.69
CA MET A 699 -44.78 16.61 -26.62
C MET A 699 -43.35 17.07 -26.92
N SER A 700 -42.98 17.16 -28.19
CA SER A 700 -41.65 17.63 -28.62
C SER A 700 -41.37 19.08 -28.19
N ARG A 701 -42.40 19.89 -27.92
CA ARG A 701 -42.25 21.29 -27.47
C ARG A 701 -41.82 21.40 -26.01
N TRP A 702 -42.13 20.40 -25.17
CA TRP A 702 -42.15 20.61 -23.73
C TRP A 702 -41.56 19.47 -22.87
N THR A 703 -41.39 18.27 -23.44
CA THR A 703 -40.75 17.14 -22.76
C THR A 703 -39.76 16.42 -23.69
N TYR A 704 -38.79 15.73 -23.09
CA TYR A 704 -37.94 14.77 -23.78
C TYR A 704 -38.54 13.35 -23.84
N GLY A 705 -39.77 13.17 -23.36
CA GLY A 705 -40.42 11.87 -23.22
C GLY A 705 -40.28 11.30 -21.81
N ALA A 706 -40.76 10.07 -21.62
CA ALA A 706 -40.67 9.38 -20.35
C ALA A 706 -39.26 8.83 -20.14
N ARG A 707 -38.76 8.89 -18.90
CA ARG A 707 -37.49 8.27 -18.49
C ARG A 707 -37.70 7.40 -17.26
N GLY A 708 -37.14 6.20 -17.28
CA GLY A 708 -37.26 5.22 -16.20
C GLY A 708 -36.57 5.68 -14.92
N VAL A 709 -37.19 5.39 -13.78
CA VAL A 709 -36.63 5.63 -12.43
C VAL A 709 -35.27 4.94 -12.28
N LYS A 710 -35.19 3.67 -12.67
CA LYS A 710 -33.93 2.91 -12.70
C LYS A 710 -32.88 3.58 -13.60
N THR A 711 -33.27 3.97 -14.81
CA THR A 711 -32.37 4.62 -15.77
C THR A 711 -31.80 5.92 -15.21
N MET A 712 -32.60 6.73 -14.51
CA MET A 712 -32.10 7.94 -13.85
C MET A 712 -31.11 7.64 -12.73
N GLY A 713 -31.31 6.58 -11.96
CA GLY A 713 -30.30 6.09 -11.01
C GLY A 713 -29.00 5.69 -11.72
N GLU A 714 -29.10 4.96 -12.82
CA GLU A 714 -27.95 4.54 -13.63
C GLU A 714 -27.23 5.74 -14.29
N ASP A 715 -27.93 6.86 -14.53
CA ASP A 715 -27.29 8.08 -15.07
C ASP A 715 -26.30 8.72 -14.10
N ILE A 716 -26.60 8.71 -12.79
CA ILE A 716 -25.68 9.22 -11.76
C ILE A 716 -24.64 8.18 -11.34
N SER A 717 -24.85 6.90 -11.65
CA SER A 717 -23.96 5.79 -11.32
C SER A 717 -23.38 5.14 -12.57
N GLY A 718 -23.80 3.91 -12.87
CA GLY A 718 -23.40 3.08 -14.00
C GLY A 718 -24.48 2.02 -14.28
N THR A 719 -24.43 1.39 -15.46
CA THR A 719 -25.41 0.35 -15.81
C THR A 719 -25.28 -0.84 -14.88
N GLY A 720 -26.38 -1.24 -14.23
CA GLY A 720 -26.37 -2.33 -13.24
C GLY A 720 -25.94 -1.93 -11.83
N ASP A 721 -25.54 -0.68 -11.59
CA ASP A 721 -25.08 -0.21 -10.27
C ASP A 721 -26.20 0.32 -9.37
N THR A 722 -27.43 0.41 -9.89
CA THR A 722 -28.60 0.86 -9.13
C THR A 722 -29.27 -0.32 -8.43
N VAL A 723 -29.45 -0.20 -7.11
CA VAL A 723 -30.22 -1.14 -6.30
C VAL A 723 -31.68 -0.69 -6.30
N ARG A 724 -32.61 -1.61 -6.60
CA ARG A 724 -34.04 -1.33 -6.56
C ARG A 724 -34.69 -2.03 -5.38
N VAL A 725 -35.45 -1.30 -4.58
CA VAL A 725 -36.17 -1.80 -3.41
C VAL A 725 -37.66 -1.60 -3.66
N SER A 726 -38.46 -2.65 -3.50
CA SER A 726 -39.87 -2.64 -3.89
C SER A 726 -40.77 -1.68 -3.09
N ASN A 727 -40.33 -1.23 -1.92
CA ASN A 727 -41.02 -0.30 -1.03
C ASN A 727 -40.16 0.04 0.21
N TYR A 728 -40.62 0.94 1.07
CA TYR A 728 -39.87 1.36 2.27
C TYR A 728 -39.88 0.31 3.38
N SER A 729 -40.93 -0.52 3.49
CA SER A 729 -40.95 -1.60 4.49
C SER A 729 -39.82 -2.63 4.29
N ASN A 730 -39.34 -2.83 3.06
CA ASN A 730 -38.23 -3.72 2.73
C ASN A 730 -36.83 -3.08 2.77
N LEU A 731 -36.75 -1.74 2.88
CA LEU A 731 -35.48 -1.02 2.81
C LEU A 731 -34.48 -1.43 3.90
N ALA A 732 -34.96 -1.74 5.11
CA ALA A 732 -34.08 -2.10 6.21
C ALA A 732 -33.33 -3.41 5.99
N GLU A 733 -33.99 -4.43 5.42
CA GLU A 733 -33.33 -5.71 5.12
C GLU A 733 -32.33 -5.56 3.97
N GLN A 734 -32.65 -4.72 2.97
CA GLN A 734 -31.72 -4.41 1.89
C GLN A 734 -30.46 -3.70 2.42
N MET A 735 -30.63 -2.67 3.25
CA MET A 735 -29.50 -1.94 3.83
C MET A 735 -28.64 -2.85 4.72
N LYS A 736 -29.27 -3.70 5.53
CA LYS A 736 -28.56 -4.74 6.29
C LYS A 736 -27.73 -5.65 5.39
N THR A 737 -28.31 -6.14 4.28
CA THR A 737 -27.59 -7.00 3.31
C THR A 737 -26.40 -6.27 2.69
N ILE A 738 -26.55 -5.00 2.33
CA ILE A 738 -25.46 -4.18 1.78
C ILE A 738 -24.33 -4.02 2.82
N ALA A 739 -24.65 -3.68 4.07
CA ALA A 739 -23.64 -3.59 5.12
C ALA A 739 -22.95 -4.94 5.37
N GLN A 740 -23.70 -6.04 5.34
CA GLN A 740 -23.12 -7.38 5.47
C GLN A 740 -22.14 -7.68 4.34
N ASP A 741 -22.46 -7.38 3.08
CA ASP A 741 -21.52 -7.53 1.95
C ASP A 741 -20.25 -6.70 2.16
N VAL A 742 -20.38 -5.45 2.59
CA VAL A 742 -19.23 -4.59 2.91
C VAL A 742 -18.37 -5.19 4.02
N THR A 743 -18.99 -5.75 5.07
CA THR A 743 -18.26 -6.34 6.21
C THR A 743 -17.71 -7.73 5.95
N THR A 744 -18.20 -8.47 4.95
CA THR A 744 -17.55 -9.75 4.54
C THR A 744 -16.11 -9.54 4.09
N ARG A 745 -15.76 -8.31 3.72
CA ARG A 745 -14.40 -7.89 3.34
C ARG A 745 -13.55 -7.46 4.54
N CYS A 746 -14.06 -7.59 5.76
CA CYS A 746 -13.41 -7.22 7.01
C CYS A 746 -13.22 -8.46 7.88
N ASN A 747 -12.14 -9.19 7.64
CA ASN A 747 -11.93 -10.45 8.33
C ASN A 747 -11.16 -10.33 9.64
N GLY A 748 -10.71 -9.15 10.08
CA GLY A 748 -10.04 -8.92 11.37
C GLY A 748 -9.14 -7.67 11.36
N VAL A 749 -8.87 -7.07 12.52
CA VAL A 749 -7.90 -5.96 12.66
C VAL A 749 -6.91 -6.28 13.76
N VAL A 750 -5.63 -6.03 13.52
CA VAL A 750 -4.61 -6.01 14.57
C VAL A 750 -4.04 -4.61 14.72
N THR A 751 -4.00 -4.12 15.95
CA THR A 751 -3.47 -2.80 16.31
C THR A 751 -2.38 -2.96 17.36
N VAL A 752 -1.27 -2.25 17.18
CA VAL A 752 -0.22 -2.11 18.20
C VAL A 752 -0.20 -0.66 18.66
N LYS A 753 -0.23 -0.42 19.97
CA LYS A 753 0.00 0.88 20.61
C LYS A 753 1.37 0.89 21.29
N LYS A 754 2.19 1.86 20.94
CA LYS A 754 3.48 2.11 21.59
C LYS A 754 3.32 3.07 22.76
N ARG A 755 3.96 2.77 23.89
CA ARG A 755 4.10 3.72 25.01
C ARG A 755 5.54 3.81 25.48
N ILE A 756 5.86 4.94 26.11
CA ILE A 756 7.10 5.11 26.88
C ILE A 756 6.77 5.05 28.37
N VAL A 757 7.53 4.25 29.11
CA VAL A 757 7.40 4.07 30.56
C VAL A 757 8.70 4.45 31.27
N ASP A 758 8.62 4.67 32.58
CA ASP A 758 9.80 4.74 33.43
C ASP A 758 10.34 3.33 33.74
N GLU A 759 11.48 3.28 34.42
CA GLU A 759 12.14 2.02 34.84
C GLU A 759 11.26 1.12 35.74
N ASN A 760 10.19 1.66 36.33
CA ASN A 760 9.24 0.94 37.17
C ASN A 760 7.96 0.56 36.40
N GLY A 761 7.88 0.84 35.09
CA GLY A 761 6.74 0.52 34.24
C GLY A 761 5.57 1.50 34.38
N LYS A 762 5.76 2.67 34.99
CA LYS A 762 4.76 3.74 35.00
C LYS A 762 4.77 4.45 33.65
N VAL A 763 3.58 4.66 33.07
CA VAL A 763 3.44 5.32 31.77
C VAL A 763 3.88 6.79 31.86
N LEU A 764 4.82 7.17 31.00
CA LEU A 764 5.29 8.54 30.80
C LEU A 764 4.68 9.14 29.52
N GLU A 765 4.52 8.32 28.49
CA GLU A 765 3.94 8.70 27.20
C GLU A 765 2.98 7.60 26.73
N ASP A 766 1.68 7.91 26.66
CA ASP A 766 0.63 6.97 26.26
C ASP A 766 0.29 7.06 24.77
N GLY A 767 1.30 6.81 23.93
CA GLY A 767 1.19 6.88 22.48
C GLY A 767 2.44 7.53 21.89
N ALA A 768 3.45 6.73 21.57
CA ALA A 768 4.70 7.23 20.98
C ALA A 768 4.70 7.02 19.44
N PRO A 769 4.74 8.09 18.63
CA PRO A 769 4.73 8.00 17.16
C PRO A 769 6.11 7.63 16.59
N GLY A 770 6.13 7.17 15.33
CA GLY A 770 7.38 6.89 14.59
C GLY A 770 8.10 5.60 15.00
N TRP A 771 7.42 4.69 15.70
CA TRP A 771 7.97 3.38 16.05
C TRP A 771 7.56 2.34 15.02
N ASP A 772 8.56 1.68 14.43
CA ASP A 772 8.36 0.71 13.36
C ASP A 772 8.03 -0.67 13.89
N PHE A 773 6.95 -1.26 13.37
CA PHE A 773 6.51 -2.61 13.67
C PHE A 773 6.35 -3.42 12.39
N THR A 774 6.96 -4.60 12.37
CA THR A 774 6.72 -5.60 11.33
C THR A 774 5.63 -6.56 11.80
N LEU A 775 4.55 -6.68 11.05
CA LEU A 775 3.60 -7.79 11.14
C LEU A 775 3.96 -8.88 10.12
N SER A 776 3.98 -10.13 10.55
CA SER A 776 4.15 -11.31 9.69
C SER A 776 3.12 -12.39 10.02
N THR A 777 2.65 -13.09 8.99
CA THR A 777 1.72 -14.22 9.08
C THR A 777 2.47 -15.51 8.70
N GLY A 778 2.01 -16.67 9.19
CA GLY A 778 2.67 -17.98 9.05
C GLY A 778 2.72 -18.56 7.62
N GLY A 779 3.03 -17.73 6.62
CA GLY A 779 3.15 -18.11 5.21
C GLY A 779 1.92 -17.83 4.34
N GLN A 780 0.92 -17.10 4.86
CA GLN A 780 -0.31 -16.79 4.13
C GLN A 780 -0.36 -15.31 3.75
N ASP A 781 -0.66 -15.01 2.49
CA ASP A 781 -0.88 -13.63 2.02
C ASP A 781 -2.29 -13.19 2.43
N ILE A 782 -2.40 -12.68 3.66
CA ILE A 782 -3.67 -12.31 4.30
C ILE A 782 -3.64 -10.93 4.94
N ILE A 783 -2.51 -10.22 4.93
CA ILE A 783 -2.44 -8.86 5.45
C ILE A 783 -2.86 -7.91 4.34
N ASP A 784 -3.88 -7.10 4.55
CA ASP A 784 -4.23 -6.01 3.65
C ASP A 784 -3.48 -4.73 4.10
N PRO A 785 -2.49 -4.26 3.31
CA PRO A 785 -1.74 -3.06 3.64
C PRO A 785 -2.55 -1.78 3.37
N GLY A 786 -3.69 -1.85 2.66
CA GLY A 786 -4.56 -0.72 2.32
C GLY A 786 -4.82 -0.54 0.82
N ASN A 787 -4.18 -1.33 -0.04
CA ASN A 787 -4.26 -1.25 -1.50
C ASN A 787 -5.09 -2.39 -2.14
N GLY A 788 -5.60 -3.33 -1.35
CA GLY A 788 -6.41 -4.48 -1.81
C GLY A 788 -5.60 -5.70 -2.26
N GLU A 789 -4.27 -5.63 -2.36
CA GLU A 789 -3.40 -6.81 -2.55
C GLU A 789 -2.92 -7.35 -1.20
N LEU A 790 -3.20 -8.63 -0.95
CA LEU A 790 -2.82 -9.25 0.32
C LEU A 790 -1.35 -9.64 0.32
N VAL A 791 -0.68 -9.42 1.45
CA VAL A 791 0.75 -9.74 1.66
C VAL A 791 0.94 -10.59 2.91
N ARG A 792 2.02 -11.37 2.98
CA ARG A 792 2.41 -12.15 4.18
C ARG A 792 3.18 -11.38 5.24
N ARG A 793 3.69 -10.20 4.88
CA ARG A 793 4.51 -9.35 5.77
C ARG A 793 4.28 -7.88 5.44
N SER A 794 4.12 -7.06 6.46
CA SER A 794 3.91 -5.61 6.33
C SER A 794 4.61 -4.87 7.45
N LEU A 795 5.31 -3.78 7.12
CA LEU A 795 5.95 -2.85 8.05
C LEU A 795 5.06 -1.61 8.16
N LYS A 796 4.79 -1.13 9.38
CA LYS A 796 4.13 0.17 9.62
C LYS A 796 4.76 0.88 10.81
N ALA A 797 4.85 2.20 10.72
CA ALA A 797 5.20 3.06 11.84
C ALA A 797 3.95 3.42 12.67
N THR A 798 4.12 3.71 13.96
CA THR A 798 3.05 4.24 14.80
C THR A 798 2.68 5.68 14.43
N SER A 799 1.38 5.96 14.34
CA SER A 799 0.81 7.25 13.91
C SER A 799 1.08 8.39 14.91
N SER A 800 1.27 9.60 14.39
CA SER A 800 1.30 10.86 15.16
C SER A 800 -0.05 11.57 15.24
N ALA A 801 -1.07 11.09 14.53
CA ALA A 801 -2.38 11.76 14.51
C ALA A 801 -3.13 11.55 15.84
N ASP A 802 -3.77 12.60 16.36
CA ASP A 802 -4.45 12.58 17.66
C ASP A 802 -5.43 11.40 17.85
N ARG A 803 -6.08 10.98 16.77
CA ARG A 803 -7.10 9.91 16.78
C ARG A 803 -6.52 8.49 16.93
N ASP A 804 -5.27 8.28 16.54
CA ASP A 804 -4.59 6.99 16.50
C ASP A 804 -3.14 7.10 17.01
N LEU A 805 -2.89 8.10 17.88
CA LEU A 805 -1.59 8.47 18.41
C LEU A 805 -0.85 7.26 19.00
N GLY A 806 0.36 7.04 18.50
CA GLY A 806 1.23 5.95 18.87
C GLY A 806 0.73 4.58 18.44
N THR A 807 -0.18 4.47 17.47
CA THR A 807 -0.71 3.18 17.01
C THR A 807 -0.35 2.83 15.57
N ALA A 808 -0.14 1.54 15.30
CA ALA A 808 -0.01 0.96 13.96
C ALA A 808 -1.06 -0.14 13.80
N SER A 809 -1.81 -0.13 12.70
CA SER A 809 -2.93 -1.06 12.49
C SER A 809 -2.90 -1.75 11.12
N TRP A 810 -3.28 -3.02 11.09
CA TRP A 810 -3.38 -3.85 9.88
C TRP A 810 -4.72 -4.56 9.81
N ASN A 811 -5.24 -4.67 8.59
CA ASN A 811 -6.38 -5.51 8.28
C ASN A 811 -5.90 -6.93 7.98
N ILE A 812 -6.60 -7.93 8.52
CA ILE A 812 -6.28 -9.35 8.35
C ILE A 812 -7.44 -10.04 7.67
N MET A 813 -7.15 -10.64 6.52
CA MET A 813 -8.09 -11.21 5.58
C MET A 813 -8.05 -12.74 5.62
N SER A 814 -8.74 -13.34 6.61
CA SER A 814 -8.86 -14.79 6.75
C SER A 814 -10.21 -15.22 7.36
N GLU A 815 -10.78 -16.32 6.84
CA GLU A 815 -11.97 -16.99 7.41
C GLU A 815 -11.62 -18.06 8.47
N GLN A 816 -10.34 -18.18 8.83
CA GLN A 816 -9.82 -19.16 9.79
C GLN A 816 -9.01 -18.44 10.86
N GLU A 817 -8.94 -19.02 12.07
CA GLU A 817 -8.11 -18.51 13.16
C GLU A 817 -6.67 -18.22 12.70
N GLN A 818 -6.08 -17.15 13.22
CA GLN A 818 -4.75 -16.71 12.81
C GLN A 818 -3.80 -16.59 13.99
N GLN A 819 -2.54 -16.94 13.76
CA GLN A 819 -1.45 -16.62 14.66
C GLN A 819 -0.56 -15.57 13.98
N LEU A 820 -0.53 -14.38 14.57
CA LEU A 820 0.26 -13.26 14.09
C LEU A 820 1.60 -13.19 14.81
N THR A 821 2.64 -12.77 14.11
CA THR A 821 3.95 -12.42 14.69
C THR A 821 4.20 -10.93 14.47
N LEU A 822 4.41 -10.20 15.55
CA LEU A 822 4.70 -8.76 15.56
C LEU A 822 6.12 -8.55 16.10
N VAL A 823 6.90 -7.71 15.43
CA VAL A 823 8.29 -7.41 15.82
C VAL A 823 8.50 -5.91 15.81
N GLU A 824 8.92 -5.36 16.94
CA GLU A 824 9.35 -3.97 17.05
C GLU A 824 10.76 -3.79 16.46
N THR A 825 10.96 -2.70 15.72
CA THR A 825 12.29 -2.21 15.37
C THR A 825 12.73 -1.22 16.42
N GLN A 826 13.76 -1.57 17.19
CA GLN A 826 14.16 -0.80 18.35
C GLN A 826 14.76 0.57 17.98
N GLN A 827 14.27 1.65 18.61
CA GLN A 827 14.88 2.97 18.45
C GLN A 827 16.16 3.12 19.31
N PRO A 828 17.19 3.82 18.80
CA PRO A 828 18.39 4.12 19.56
C PRO A 828 18.09 4.83 20.90
N GLY A 829 18.75 4.40 21.97
CA GLY A 829 18.59 5.02 23.30
C GLY A 829 17.34 4.58 24.07
N PHE A 830 16.66 3.53 23.61
CA PHE A 830 15.52 2.92 24.31
C PHE A 830 15.69 1.41 24.45
N ASN A 831 15.08 0.86 25.50
CA ASN A 831 15.02 -0.59 25.77
C ASN A 831 13.56 -1.04 25.91
N LEU A 832 13.28 -2.28 25.51
CA LEU A 832 11.96 -2.88 25.66
C LEU A 832 11.64 -3.13 27.14
N TYR A 833 10.49 -2.63 27.61
CA TYR A 833 9.98 -2.88 28.95
C TYR A 833 9.04 -4.10 28.95
N LYS A 834 9.46 -5.20 29.57
CA LYS A 834 8.66 -6.42 29.65
C LYS A 834 7.69 -6.36 30.82
N ARG A 835 6.39 -6.58 30.57
CA ARG A 835 5.38 -6.73 31.62
C ARG A 835 5.14 -8.20 31.90
N ASN A 836 5.42 -8.65 33.11
CA ASN A 836 5.31 -10.08 33.50
C ASN A 836 6.07 -11.00 32.54
N ASP A 837 7.32 -10.63 32.22
CA ASP A 837 8.18 -11.31 31.26
C ASP A 837 7.65 -11.40 29.82
N LYS A 838 6.63 -10.62 29.44
CA LYS A 838 6.09 -10.55 28.07
C LYS A 838 6.50 -9.25 27.38
N ASN A 839 6.78 -9.35 26.08
CA ASN A 839 7.15 -8.23 25.21
C ASN A 839 5.97 -7.30 24.92
N ALA A 840 4.73 -7.77 25.07
CA ALA A 840 3.52 -6.99 24.87
C ALA A 840 2.38 -7.46 25.79
N VAL A 841 1.38 -6.60 26.00
CA VAL A 841 0.09 -6.95 26.61
C VAL A 841 -1.00 -6.79 25.56
N CYS A 842 -1.70 -7.87 25.23
CA CYS A 842 -2.71 -7.85 24.18
C CYS A 842 -4.11 -8.15 24.73
N THR A 843 -5.12 -7.58 24.06
CA THR A 843 -6.54 -7.86 24.25
C THR A 843 -7.18 -8.20 22.93
N GLU A 844 -8.15 -9.09 22.97
CA GLU A 844 -9.02 -9.44 21.85
C GLU A 844 -10.41 -8.83 22.09
N THR A 845 -10.96 -8.20 21.06
CA THR A 845 -12.31 -7.63 21.04
C THR A 845 -13.18 -8.38 20.03
N ARG A 846 -14.37 -8.81 20.48
CA ARG A 846 -15.39 -9.45 19.65
C ARG A 846 -16.78 -9.08 20.17
N ASP A 847 -17.69 -8.75 19.26
CA ASP A 847 -19.09 -8.41 19.58
C ASP A 847 -19.18 -7.31 20.68
N GLY A 848 -18.27 -6.33 20.65
CA GLY A 848 -18.14 -5.28 21.68
C GLY A 848 -17.46 -5.71 22.99
N VAL A 849 -17.24 -7.01 23.21
CA VAL A 849 -16.62 -7.55 24.42
C VAL A 849 -15.11 -7.66 24.26
N THR A 850 -14.36 -7.05 25.16
CA THR A 850 -12.88 -7.09 25.17
C THR A 850 -12.34 -7.99 26.27
N LYS A 851 -11.39 -8.87 25.95
CA LYS A 851 -10.77 -9.84 26.89
C LYS A 851 -9.25 -9.89 26.70
N PRO A 852 -8.45 -10.14 27.75
CA PRO A 852 -7.02 -10.38 27.61
C PRO A 852 -6.74 -11.61 26.73
N VAL A 853 -5.71 -11.54 25.89
CA VAL A 853 -5.23 -12.67 25.08
C VAL A 853 -3.78 -12.99 25.43
N GLU A 854 -3.42 -14.27 25.41
CA GLU A 854 -2.08 -14.73 25.74
C GLU A 854 -1.06 -14.30 24.68
N VAL A 855 0.09 -13.82 25.15
CA VAL A 855 1.23 -13.40 24.33
C VAL A 855 2.40 -14.36 24.54
N THR A 856 3.03 -14.79 23.46
CA THR A 856 4.26 -15.60 23.49
C THR A 856 5.41 -14.80 22.90
N ASN A 857 6.51 -14.60 23.63
CA ASN A 857 7.66 -13.87 23.09
C ASN A 857 8.31 -14.66 21.96
N ASP A 858 8.79 -13.96 20.94
CA ASP A 858 9.46 -14.49 19.77
C ASP A 858 10.71 -13.65 19.49
N GLY A 859 11.82 -14.04 20.10
CA GLY A 859 13.04 -13.23 20.12
C GLY A 859 13.01 -12.07 21.11
N GLU A 860 13.96 -11.14 20.97
CA GLU A 860 14.16 -10.03 21.92
C GLU A 860 13.03 -8.99 21.82
N PHE A 861 12.62 -8.65 20.60
CA PHE A 861 11.64 -7.58 20.31
C PHE A 861 10.34 -8.08 19.67
N GLY A 862 10.22 -9.40 19.45
CA GLY A 862 9.06 -10.00 18.78
C GLY A 862 8.12 -10.71 19.73
N PHE A 863 6.86 -10.85 19.33
CA PHE A 863 5.86 -11.63 20.03
C PHE A 863 4.78 -12.18 19.09
N LYS A 864 4.15 -13.27 19.52
CA LYS A 864 3.05 -13.94 18.85
C LYS A 864 1.76 -13.76 19.62
N VAL A 865 0.68 -13.51 18.88
CA VAL A 865 -0.68 -13.37 19.41
C VAL A 865 -1.66 -14.12 18.51
N LYS A 866 -2.68 -14.73 19.12
CA LYS A 866 -3.75 -15.42 18.39
C LYS A 866 -4.92 -14.47 18.14
N MET A 867 -5.47 -14.53 16.94
CA MET A 867 -6.75 -13.96 16.56
C MET A 867 -7.73 -15.11 16.39
N SER A 868 -8.72 -15.22 17.28
CA SER A 868 -9.75 -16.25 17.17
C SER A 868 -10.67 -15.98 15.99
N GLU A 869 -11.29 -17.03 15.47
CA GLU A 869 -12.33 -16.97 14.45
C GLU A 869 -13.68 -17.42 15.04
N LYS A 870 -14.77 -16.85 14.53
CA LYS A 870 -16.14 -17.36 14.72
C LYS A 870 -17.01 -16.90 13.55
N ASP A 871 -17.83 -17.80 13.03
CA ASP A 871 -18.75 -17.54 11.92
C ASP A 871 -18.04 -16.93 10.69
N LYS A 872 -16.82 -17.42 10.40
CA LYS A 872 -15.89 -16.99 9.36
C LYS A 872 -15.33 -15.58 9.51
N LYS A 873 -15.40 -14.99 10.71
CA LYS A 873 -14.87 -13.65 11.02
C LYS A 873 -13.80 -13.72 12.10
N LEU A 874 -12.63 -13.11 11.90
CA LEU A 874 -11.67 -12.95 13.00
C LEU A 874 -12.14 -11.85 13.97
N SER A 875 -11.64 -11.98 15.19
CA SER A 875 -11.67 -10.92 16.19
C SER A 875 -10.80 -9.72 15.80
N SER A 876 -10.91 -8.64 16.58
CA SER A 876 -9.90 -7.57 16.57
C SER A 876 -8.91 -7.79 17.72
N VAL A 877 -7.63 -7.57 17.49
CA VAL A 877 -6.59 -7.67 18.53
C VAL A 877 -5.90 -6.33 18.69
N SER A 878 -5.81 -5.85 19.93
CA SER A 878 -5.07 -4.65 20.31
C SER A 878 -3.95 -5.03 21.26
N CYS A 879 -2.72 -4.64 20.95
CA CYS A 879 -1.52 -4.94 21.71
C CYS A 879 -0.85 -3.65 22.17
N VAL A 880 -0.35 -3.63 23.40
CA VAL A 880 0.41 -2.51 23.95
C VAL A 880 1.86 -2.95 24.17
N VAL A 881 2.79 -2.16 23.63
CA VAL A 881 4.24 -2.41 23.69
C VAL A 881 4.92 -1.22 24.33
N ASP A 882 5.63 -1.46 25.44
CA ASP A 882 6.22 -0.40 26.27
C ASP A 882 7.75 -0.38 26.11
N ASN A 883 8.33 0.80 25.92
CA ASN A 883 9.78 1.00 26.03
C ASN A 883 10.12 2.00 27.13
N TYR A 884 11.35 1.95 27.63
CA TYR A 884 11.89 2.95 28.54
C TYR A 884 13.19 3.54 27.97
N LYS A 885 13.45 4.81 28.30
CA LYS A 885 14.68 5.49 27.87
C LYS A 885 15.89 4.86 28.57
N GLN A 886 16.92 4.52 27.81
CA GLN A 886 18.17 4.01 28.35
C GLN A 886 18.81 5.08 29.26
N PRO A 887 19.34 4.72 30.44
CA PRO A 887 20.07 5.65 31.29
C PRO A 887 21.30 6.22 30.56
N GLU A 888 21.60 7.51 30.75
CA GLU A 888 22.84 8.12 30.25
C GLU A 888 24.05 7.42 30.87
N THR A 889 24.61 6.47 30.11
CA THR A 889 25.74 5.63 30.53
C THR A 889 26.97 6.21 29.84
N PRO A 890 27.99 6.67 30.59
CA PRO A 890 29.25 7.12 29.99
C PRO A 890 29.81 6.05 29.04
N PRO A 891 30.37 6.42 27.86
CA PRO A 891 30.93 5.46 26.92
C PRO A 891 31.95 4.54 27.62
N GLY A 892 31.84 3.25 27.37
CA GLY A 892 32.80 2.27 27.83
C GLY A 892 34.02 2.20 26.91
N LYS A 893 35.10 1.56 27.37
CA LYS A 893 36.25 1.22 26.54
C LYS A 893 36.56 -0.26 26.71
N LEU A 894 36.48 -1.00 25.60
CA LEU A 894 36.84 -2.41 25.55
C LEU A 894 38.24 -2.56 24.98
N THR A 895 39.15 -3.07 25.80
CA THR A 895 40.55 -3.33 25.46
C THR A 895 40.76 -4.80 25.13
N PHE A 896 41.37 -5.07 23.99
CA PHE A 896 41.70 -6.42 23.54
C PHE A 896 43.10 -6.81 23.96
N LYS A 897 43.24 -8.05 24.45
CA LYS A 897 44.54 -8.62 24.80
C LYS A 897 44.72 -9.96 24.12
N LYS A 898 45.96 -10.28 23.75
CA LYS A 898 46.30 -11.60 23.25
C LYS A 898 47.05 -12.39 24.31
N ALA A 899 46.77 -13.69 24.37
CA ALA A 899 47.50 -14.63 25.18
C ALA A 899 47.78 -15.92 24.39
N GLN A 900 48.65 -16.75 24.96
CA GLN A 900 48.93 -18.11 24.49
C GLN A 900 48.80 -19.10 25.65
N TYR A 901 48.43 -20.34 25.32
CA TYR A 901 48.50 -21.44 26.27
C TYR A 901 49.94 -21.96 26.38
N ASP A 902 50.50 -21.90 27.60
CA ASP A 902 51.73 -22.58 28.00
C ASP A 902 51.39 -23.65 29.05
N GLY A 903 51.20 -24.89 28.59
CA GLY A 903 50.60 -25.95 29.40
C GLY A 903 49.15 -25.62 29.77
N ASP A 904 48.84 -25.62 31.07
CA ASP A 904 47.51 -25.22 31.60
C ASP A 904 47.44 -23.72 31.97
N LYS A 905 48.49 -22.94 31.69
CA LYS A 905 48.55 -21.50 32.01
C LYS A 905 48.31 -20.64 30.77
N ILE A 906 47.55 -19.56 30.95
CA ILE A 906 47.36 -18.52 29.94
C ILE A 906 48.39 -17.43 30.21
N VAL A 907 49.29 -17.20 29.25
CA VAL A 907 50.36 -16.20 29.33
C VAL A 907 50.05 -15.07 28.34
N GLU A 908 49.86 -13.85 28.84
CA GLU A 908 49.62 -12.66 28.03
C GLU A 908 50.82 -12.37 27.11
N MET A 909 50.53 -12.02 25.86
CA MET A 909 51.52 -11.63 24.86
C MET A 909 51.69 -10.11 24.84
N SER A 910 52.83 -9.62 24.33
CA SER A 910 53.00 -8.19 24.10
C SER A 910 52.09 -7.73 22.96
N GLY A 911 51.20 -6.78 23.25
CA GLY A 911 50.16 -6.31 22.31
C GLY A 911 49.28 -7.45 21.83
N LEU A 912 48.98 -7.48 20.52
CA LEU A 912 48.25 -8.59 19.91
C LEU A 912 49.14 -9.68 19.30
N GLY A 913 50.47 -9.61 19.46
CA GLY A 913 51.38 -10.59 18.86
C GLY A 913 51.32 -10.70 17.32
N GLY A 914 50.76 -9.67 16.66
CA GLY A 914 50.49 -9.68 15.21
C GLY A 914 49.12 -10.25 14.82
N ALA A 915 48.27 -10.61 15.79
CA ALA A 915 46.91 -11.06 15.56
C ALA A 915 45.98 -9.93 15.13
N THR A 916 44.95 -10.28 14.35
CA THR A 916 43.86 -9.37 13.96
C THR A 916 42.51 -10.00 14.23
N PHE A 917 41.57 -9.21 14.71
CA PHE A 917 40.20 -9.64 15.02
C PHE A 917 39.17 -8.81 14.27
N LYS A 918 38.02 -9.40 14.01
CA LYS A 918 36.81 -8.71 13.56
C LYS A 918 35.67 -8.96 14.54
N ILE A 919 34.86 -7.95 14.81
CA ILE A 919 33.70 -8.03 15.70
C ILE A 919 32.42 -7.93 14.86
N TYR A 920 31.49 -8.86 15.05
CA TYR A 920 30.19 -8.90 14.39
C TYR A 920 29.05 -8.90 15.41
N PRO A 921 27.85 -8.37 15.08
CA PRO A 921 26.67 -8.53 15.92
C PRO A 921 26.14 -9.96 15.85
N SER A 922 25.31 -10.37 16.83
CA SER A 922 24.66 -11.68 16.85
C SER A 922 23.32 -11.68 16.10
N LYS A 923 23.09 -12.70 15.26
CA LYS A 923 21.80 -12.99 14.61
C LYS A 923 21.52 -14.48 14.68
N GLY A 924 20.44 -14.86 15.36
CA GLY A 924 20.09 -16.27 15.56
C GLY A 924 21.14 -17.07 16.35
N GLY A 925 21.95 -16.42 17.20
CA GLY A 925 23.03 -17.06 17.95
C GLY A 925 24.31 -17.34 17.14
N GLN A 926 24.48 -16.68 15.99
CA GLN A 926 25.67 -16.75 15.14
C GLN A 926 26.14 -15.34 14.73
N PRO A 927 27.39 -15.16 14.26
CA PRO A 927 27.84 -13.87 13.72
C PRO A 927 27.00 -13.45 12.51
N ASP A 928 26.46 -12.24 12.52
CA ASP A 928 25.73 -11.67 11.38
C ASP A 928 26.68 -11.07 10.35
N TYR A 929 27.18 -11.90 9.43
CA TYR A 929 28.02 -11.43 8.34
C TYR A 929 27.29 -10.47 7.37
N SER A 930 25.94 -10.49 7.34
CA SER A 930 25.16 -9.61 6.47
C SER A 930 25.09 -8.16 6.97
N ALA A 931 25.31 -7.94 8.26
CA ALA A 931 25.41 -6.60 8.86
C ALA A 931 26.80 -5.96 8.70
N GLY A 932 27.79 -6.72 8.21
CA GLY A 932 29.19 -6.28 8.12
C GLY A 932 29.92 -6.32 9.48
N GLU A 933 31.25 -6.18 9.45
CA GLU A 933 32.04 -6.03 10.69
C GLU A 933 31.80 -4.67 11.35
N LEU A 934 31.60 -4.67 12.67
CA LEU A 934 31.48 -3.45 13.46
C LEU A 934 32.84 -2.83 13.77
N TYR A 935 33.83 -3.69 14.03
CA TYR A 935 35.18 -3.28 14.40
C TYR A 935 36.20 -4.24 13.83
N THR A 936 37.32 -3.70 13.37
CA THR A 936 38.54 -4.45 13.05
C THR A 936 39.61 -4.05 14.05
N ILE A 937 40.16 -5.04 14.76
CA ILE A 937 41.16 -4.86 15.81
C ILE A 937 42.50 -5.31 15.27
N GLU A 938 43.46 -4.40 15.23
CA GLU A 938 44.80 -4.60 14.69
C GLU A 938 45.87 -4.28 15.74
N PRO A 939 47.11 -4.79 15.58
CA PRO A 939 48.22 -4.40 16.44
C PRO A 939 48.41 -2.86 16.46
N GLY A 940 48.45 -2.26 17.65
CA GLY A 940 48.50 -0.81 17.86
C GLY A 940 47.13 -0.11 17.95
N LYS A 941 46.02 -0.84 17.76
CA LYS A 941 44.63 -0.35 17.92
C LYS A 941 43.82 -1.30 18.79
N GLU A 942 44.34 -1.64 19.97
CA GLU A 942 43.78 -2.68 20.85
C GLU A 942 42.59 -2.21 21.69
N SER A 943 41.90 -1.14 21.32
CA SER A 943 40.76 -0.65 22.09
C SER A 943 39.67 -0.07 21.21
N ILE A 944 38.43 -0.34 21.59
CA ILE A 944 37.24 0.25 20.98
C ILE A 944 36.41 0.97 22.03
N GLU A 945 35.74 2.03 21.60
CA GLU A 945 34.74 2.71 22.41
C GLU A 945 33.41 1.95 22.32
N VAL A 946 32.74 1.78 23.46
CA VAL A 946 31.51 1.03 23.60
C VAL A 946 30.38 1.99 23.95
N LYS A 947 29.36 2.07 23.09
CA LYS A 947 28.20 2.97 23.24
C LYS A 947 26.85 2.25 23.23
N THR A 948 26.85 0.94 23.08
CA THR A 948 25.64 0.14 22.91
C THR A 948 25.76 -1.18 23.67
N THR A 949 24.64 -1.71 24.14
CA THR A 949 24.53 -3.07 24.67
C THR A 949 24.23 -4.06 23.55
N GLY A 950 24.47 -5.34 23.79
CA GLY A 950 24.15 -6.40 22.84
C GLY A 950 25.05 -7.62 22.98
N THR A 951 24.78 -8.63 22.16
CA THR A 951 25.60 -9.84 22.04
C THR A 951 26.41 -9.77 20.75
N PHE A 952 27.71 -10.08 20.85
CA PHE A 952 28.67 -9.93 19.77
C PHE A 952 29.52 -11.18 19.61
N PHE A 953 30.07 -11.35 18.40
CA PHE A 953 31.02 -12.39 18.07
C PHE A 953 32.37 -11.80 17.67
N LEU A 954 33.43 -12.32 18.27
CA LEU A 954 34.81 -12.08 17.88
C LEU A 954 35.28 -13.19 16.94
N VAL A 955 35.71 -12.80 15.74
CA VAL A 955 36.31 -13.68 14.73
C VAL A 955 37.79 -13.33 14.64
N GLU A 956 38.67 -14.27 14.98
CA GLU A 956 40.10 -14.09 14.72
C GLU A 956 40.37 -14.31 13.23
N THR A 957 40.99 -13.32 12.59
CA THR A 957 41.28 -13.33 11.15
C THR A 957 42.75 -13.60 10.85
N LYS A 958 43.62 -13.38 11.83
CA LYS A 958 45.04 -13.71 11.76
C LYS A 958 45.55 -14.06 13.15
N ALA A 959 46.26 -15.18 13.28
CA ALA A 959 46.90 -15.59 14.51
C ALA A 959 48.34 -15.06 14.62
N PRO A 960 48.90 -14.93 15.83
CA PRO A 960 50.32 -14.67 16.03
C PRO A 960 51.23 -15.73 15.39
N LYS A 961 52.45 -15.35 15.03
CA LYS A 961 53.42 -16.27 14.41
C LYS A 961 53.71 -17.45 15.33
N GLY A 962 53.41 -18.68 14.85
CA GLY A 962 53.65 -19.92 15.58
C GLY A 962 52.47 -20.42 16.44
N LEU A 963 51.32 -19.74 16.41
CA LEU A 963 50.07 -20.15 17.06
C LEU A 963 48.99 -20.52 16.03
N ASN A 964 47.97 -21.25 16.46
CA ASN A 964 46.81 -21.61 15.64
C ASN A 964 45.73 -20.53 15.72
N LEU A 965 45.14 -20.19 14.57
CA LEU A 965 43.92 -19.38 14.49
C LEU A 965 42.78 -20.05 15.25
N LEU A 966 41.97 -19.27 15.96
CA LEU A 966 40.74 -19.76 16.56
C LEU A 966 39.86 -20.46 15.52
N ALA A 967 39.44 -21.69 15.85
CA ALA A 967 38.67 -22.53 14.94
C ALA A 967 37.21 -22.08 14.76
N GLN A 968 36.67 -21.32 15.72
CA GLN A 968 35.30 -20.82 15.69
C GLN A 968 35.22 -19.40 16.27
N PRO A 969 34.25 -18.58 15.83
CA PRO A 969 33.94 -17.30 16.45
C PRO A 969 33.61 -17.44 17.93
N VAL A 970 34.02 -16.48 18.75
CA VAL A 970 33.77 -16.49 20.19
C VAL A 970 32.74 -15.43 20.60
N GLU A 971 31.73 -15.86 21.33
CA GLU A 971 30.61 -15.02 21.76
C GLU A 971 30.90 -14.29 23.09
N PHE A 972 30.55 -13.01 23.16
CA PHE A 972 30.56 -12.21 24.38
C PHE A 972 29.40 -11.21 24.41
N GLN A 973 29.04 -10.74 25.60
CA GLN A 973 27.93 -9.81 25.78
C GLN A 973 28.42 -8.51 26.43
N ILE A 974 27.85 -7.39 25.98
CA ILE A 974 27.98 -6.09 26.62
C ILE A 974 26.61 -5.71 27.17
N SER A 975 26.54 -5.48 28.48
CA SER A 975 25.34 -5.00 29.18
C SER A 975 25.64 -3.72 29.95
N VAL A 976 24.64 -3.11 30.58
CA VAL A 976 24.85 -2.07 31.59
C VAL A 976 24.70 -2.70 32.97
N ASP A 977 25.65 -2.42 33.86
CA ASP A 977 25.56 -2.82 35.25
C ASP A 977 24.55 -1.93 35.99
N GLU A 978 23.54 -2.54 36.60
CA GLU A 978 22.38 -1.81 37.16
C GLU A 978 22.72 -0.91 38.35
N GLN A 979 23.78 -1.23 39.10
CA GLN A 979 24.21 -0.47 40.27
C GLN A 979 25.14 0.67 39.89
N THR A 980 26.12 0.39 39.04
CA THR A 980 27.17 1.35 38.70
C THR A 980 26.84 2.21 37.48
N LYS A 981 25.79 1.85 36.72
CA LYS A 981 25.37 2.51 35.47
C LYS A 981 26.53 2.63 34.47
N GLN A 982 27.40 1.61 34.43
CA GLN A 982 28.53 1.49 33.50
C GLN A 982 28.35 0.29 32.59
N TYR A 983 28.90 0.35 31.37
CA TYR A 983 28.99 -0.83 30.50
C TYR A 983 29.80 -1.93 31.17
N LYS A 984 29.37 -3.17 31.04
CA LYS A 984 30.03 -4.36 31.59
C LYS A 984 30.13 -5.42 30.49
N ILE A 985 31.25 -6.15 30.49
CA ILE A 985 31.46 -7.29 29.59
C ILE A 985 31.27 -8.61 30.34
N SER A 986 30.58 -9.57 29.71
CA SER A 986 30.37 -10.92 30.22
C SER A 986 30.62 -11.98 29.14
N ALA A 987 31.19 -13.11 29.55
CA ALA A 987 31.39 -14.27 28.68
C ALA A 987 30.12 -15.11 28.65
N VAL A 988 29.78 -15.66 27.48
CA VAL A 988 28.63 -16.56 27.32
C VAL A 988 29.11 -18.01 27.52
N SER A 989 28.33 -18.80 28.27
CA SER A 989 28.64 -20.15 28.81
C SER A 989 29.26 -21.17 27.84
N THR A 990 29.12 -20.97 26.53
CA THR A 990 29.63 -21.82 25.44
C THR A 990 31.10 -21.55 25.05
N SER A 991 31.70 -20.46 25.52
CA SER A 991 33.08 -20.08 25.20
C SER A 991 34.09 -20.85 26.07
N SER A 992 34.46 -22.05 25.62
CA SER A 992 35.33 -23.00 26.30
C SER A 992 36.76 -22.46 26.53
N GLY A 993 36.97 -21.67 27.59
CA GLY A 993 38.27 -21.26 28.12
C GLY A 993 39.15 -20.35 27.23
N GLN A 994 38.77 -20.13 25.97
CA GLN A 994 39.53 -19.39 24.95
C GLN A 994 39.49 -17.88 25.13
N ILE A 995 38.49 -17.36 25.85
CA ILE A 995 38.42 -15.94 26.22
C ILE A 995 38.34 -15.76 27.73
N GLN A 996 38.95 -14.69 28.21
CA GLN A 996 38.72 -14.15 29.54
C GLN A 996 38.22 -12.72 29.41
N VAL A 997 37.09 -12.42 30.05
CA VAL A 997 36.53 -11.07 30.08
C VAL A 997 36.49 -10.54 31.51
N SER A 998 36.74 -9.24 31.66
CA SER A 998 36.65 -8.58 32.96
C SER A 998 36.46 -7.08 32.81
N GLY A 999 36.04 -6.43 33.91
CA GLY A 999 35.95 -4.97 33.99
C GLY A 999 34.61 -4.39 33.54
N GLN A 1000 34.53 -3.06 33.68
CA GLN A 1000 33.37 -2.23 33.40
C GLN A 1000 33.83 -0.81 33.02
N GLY A 1001 32.94 -0.04 32.40
CA GLY A 1001 33.21 1.33 31.95
C GLY A 1001 34.40 1.38 31.00
N ASP A 1002 35.40 2.19 31.33
CA ASP A 1002 36.63 2.39 30.57
C ASP A 1002 37.68 1.29 30.77
N LYS A 1003 37.41 0.30 31.64
CA LYS A 1003 38.34 -0.77 32.04
C LYS A 1003 37.88 -2.16 31.59
N MET A 1004 37.01 -2.26 30.58
CA MET A 1004 36.62 -3.57 30.04
C MET A 1004 37.79 -4.19 29.28
N ILE A 1005 38.03 -5.47 29.52
CA ILE A 1005 39.10 -6.25 28.91
C ILE A 1005 38.51 -7.54 28.34
N LEU A 1006 38.84 -7.83 27.07
CA LEU A 1006 38.62 -9.13 26.43
C LEU A 1006 39.99 -9.70 26.02
N GLN A 1007 40.42 -10.76 26.70
CA GLN A 1007 41.65 -11.48 26.39
C GLN A 1007 41.34 -12.75 25.60
N VAL A 1008 42.07 -13.00 24.51
CA VAL A 1008 41.92 -14.16 23.62
C VAL A 1008 43.17 -15.03 23.64
N ALA A 1009 43.03 -16.32 23.96
CA ALA A 1009 44.14 -17.26 24.09
C ALA A 1009 44.21 -18.28 22.94
N ASP A 1010 45.38 -18.39 22.26
CA ASP A 1010 45.61 -19.40 21.22
C ASP A 1010 46.54 -20.53 21.69
N THR A 1011 46.51 -21.64 20.96
CA THR A 1011 47.38 -22.79 21.16
C THR A 1011 48.56 -22.80 20.19
N THR A 1012 49.66 -23.46 20.56
CA THR A 1012 50.87 -23.57 19.72
C THR A 1012 50.64 -24.44 18.48
N ALA A 1013 51.16 -23.98 17.34
CA ALA A 1013 51.08 -24.70 16.07
C ALA A 1013 51.80 -26.07 16.17
N GLY A 1014 51.11 -27.15 15.81
CA GLY A 1014 51.65 -28.52 15.84
C GLY A 1014 51.31 -29.37 17.08
N LYS A 1015 50.59 -28.83 18.07
CA LYS A 1015 49.93 -29.62 19.12
C LYS A 1015 48.41 -29.48 19.00
N LEU A 1016 47.70 -30.60 18.84
CA LEU A 1016 46.24 -30.61 18.82
C LEU A 1016 45.68 -30.02 20.13
N PRO A 1017 44.63 -29.19 20.08
CA PRO A 1017 43.88 -28.82 21.26
C PRO A 1017 43.34 -30.08 21.94
N LYS A 1018 43.38 -30.16 23.28
CA LYS A 1018 42.66 -31.19 24.04
C LYS A 1018 41.15 -30.91 23.98
N THR A 1019 40.52 -31.03 22.82
CA THR A 1019 39.06 -31.09 22.68
C THR A 1019 38.64 -32.55 22.61
N GLY A 1020 38.69 -33.21 23.76
CA GLY A 1020 38.16 -34.55 23.97
C GLY A 1020 37.06 -34.52 25.02
N GLY A 1021 35.93 -33.87 24.71
CA GLY A 1021 34.68 -34.14 25.43
C GLY A 1021 34.18 -35.56 25.13
N TYR A 1022 33.46 -36.16 26.07
CA TYR A 1022 33.04 -37.58 26.10
C TYR A 1022 32.40 -38.17 24.82
N GLY A 1023 32.03 -37.37 23.82
CA GLY A 1023 31.45 -37.84 22.55
C GLY A 1023 32.47 -38.43 21.54
N VAL A 1024 33.73 -37.96 21.53
CA VAL A 1024 34.70 -38.38 20.48
C VAL A 1024 35.27 -39.78 20.74
N ALA A 1025 35.34 -40.20 22.01
CA ALA A 1025 35.78 -41.54 22.39
C ALA A 1025 34.87 -42.65 21.81
N LEU A 1026 33.58 -42.35 21.63
CA LEU A 1026 32.60 -43.31 21.11
C LEU A 1026 32.78 -43.54 19.60
N VAL A 1027 33.10 -42.48 18.85
CA VAL A 1027 33.36 -42.57 17.39
C VAL A 1027 34.71 -43.25 17.12
N GLY A 1028 35.73 -42.96 17.95
CA GLY A 1028 37.03 -43.64 17.89
C GLY A 1028 36.95 -45.13 18.19
N LEU A 1029 36.10 -45.55 19.15
CA LEU A 1029 35.85 -46.97 19.44
C LEU A 1029 35.16 -47.69 18.29
N VAL A 1030 34.17 -47.05 17.64
CA VAL A 1030 33.50 -47.63 16.46
C VAL A 1030 34.46 -47.78 15.29
N GLY A 1031 35.33 -46.78 15.05
CA GLY A 1031 36.38 -46.87 14.02
C GLY A 1031 37.40 -47.99 14.29
N ALA A 1032 37.82 -48.17 15.55
CA ALA A 1032 38.75 -49.24 15.94
C ALA A 1032 38.12 -50.63 15.84
N VAL A 1033 36.83 -50.77 16.15
CA VAL A 1033 36.07 -52.03 16.00
C VAL A 1033 35.90 -52.40 14.52
N LEU A 1034 35.63 -51.42 13.64
CA LEU A 1034 35.52 -51.64 12.20
C LEU A 1034 36.88 -52.01 11.56
N ALA A 1035 37.97 -51.37 12.00
CA ALA A 1035 39.32 -51.72 11.55
C ALA A 1035 39.77 -53.11 12.05
N GLY A 1036 39.42 -53.47 13.29
CA GLY A 1036 39.68 -54.80 13.85
C GLY A 1036 38.89 -55.92 13.15
N ALA A 1037 37.63 -55.65 12.80
CA ALA A 1037 36.80 -56.58 12.02
C ALA A 1037 37.34 -56.78 10.59
N GLY A 1038 37.85 -55.73 9.95
CA GLY A 1038 38.52 -55.81 8.66
C GLY A 1038 39.80 -56.66 8.68
N LEU A 1039 40.62 -56.52 9.73
CA LEU A 1039 41.85 -57.30 9.92
C LEU A 1039 41.61 -58.77 10.24
N LEU A 1040 40.52 -59.12 10.93
CA LEU A 1040 40.14 -60.50 11.21
C LEU A 1040 39.51 -61.21 10.01
N LEU A 1041 38.77 -60.49 9.16
CA LEU A 1041 38.19 -61.03 7.92
C LEU A 1041 39.22 -61.18 6.79
N GLY A 1042 40.29 -60.36 6.79
CA GLY A 1042 41.41 -60.47 5.85
C GLY A 1042 42.34 -61.67 6.07
N ARG A 1043 42.35 -62.27 7.27
CA ARG A 1043 43.23 -63.40 7.62
C ARG A 1043 42.67 -64.80 7.37
N ARG A 1044 41.47 -64.94 6.77
CA ARG A 1044 40.88 -66.25 6.42
C ARG A 1044 40.90 -66.60 4.93
N LYS A 1045 41.64 -65.86 4.08
CA LYS A 1045 41.79 -66.17 2.64
C LYS A 1045 43.21 -66.51 2.17
N THR A 1046 44.10 -66.86 3.10
CA THR A 1046 45.37 -67.54 2.79
C THR A 1046 45.64 -68.62 3.83
N ALA A 1047 44.96 -69.75 3.67
CA ALA A 1047 45.37 -71.11 3.99
C ALA A 1047 44.37 -72.07 3.34
#